data_AF-A0A5C8LMH0-F1
#
_entry.id   AF-A0A5C8LMH0-F1
#
_cell.length_a   1.000
_cell.length_b   1.000
_cell.length_c   1.000
_cell.angle_alpha   90.00
_cell.angle_beta   90.00
_cell.angle_gamma   90.00
#
_symmetry.space_group_name_H-M   'P 1'
#
loop_
_entity.id
_entity.type
_entity.pdbx_description
1 polymer ?
#
loop_
_entity_poly.entity_id
_entity_poly.type
_entity_poly.pdbx_seq_one_letter_code
_entity_poly.pdbx_strand_id
1 'polypeptide(L)'
;MSASKNTYAASRAKSSGTITAEKSSVIFWILTVFVGLFLFWAPFQRALFNGGTYDFERSIYSASVWSSIILLLIAIFAFFVYKLKEQKDVLTILVLLMPLTYIISLSNAASHYLATNMVYIQMLYATFFILGVFLTKNKLGTSIAAGLLLASGYFIVIFGLLYWLGNGNFAGHLVGWFALMDGNNAYFYRDAVMTDSNGLRLTAVFQYANTYAAFLITLTLGTLFYIVKSRKWYVILPHALMLVPIIVSFWLTLSRGAIVVIPVVFLIMLFFFSISRQILSIVQLVLAFAFSLAILQKVTDIGTVLQKQPTASESWHGWYILLIASIIFAALTIVIQRFGAPWLENVTTRFNTKKYANFILPVAAIVVGLFAATLLFSDTGLKNVLPENLKTRLSNINFQQHSVLERGTFYKDAVKLWTDYPIIGAGGGAWASLYEKYQNNPYISRQAHNFALQYLVEAGALGFLAFVGFVIAVMVFYIRSFIKSTQEKRDLHFLFFIVTVSLLVHSMIDFDLSYVYLGAILFLALGSMLSNSTSAPLRSKSDSALRHKSFPALLTVVSIVMLYISAQLVSANSSYKHTIEVAQKSKDYNEIVAPLDKAISLHPAHPDYLLTGQISRIGILLQVSNQLKATDQTKSDAFFMQAQNLLDQLVKKEPHNRSVVMQQLNMYLIKGNQQEALNWSNSQIPDYPWYIDLYEKSMALNIELASQAKEKNDANVFNQRLDSVLAMYKTVLERIESLKNLPAGQSQGRDFAVTPSMALNVGQVHYMRGDYAGAAAVIKPYVTDKFEDQTNRVVARWYLATLQKSGAAVDNDLLNKLIAKDPAEKQSIDAIVAANFQF
;
A
#
# COMPACT_ATOMS: atom_id res chain seq x y z
N MET A 1 -73.45 -21.71 -19.03
CA MET A 1 -72.26 -22.40 -18.48
C MET A 1 -71.15 -22.27 -19.52
N SER A 2 -70.26 -21.27 -19.52
CA SER A 2 -69.20 -20.93 -18.55
C SER A 2 -68.21 -22.07 -18.31
N ALA A 3 -67.06 -22.03 -18.99
CA ALA A 3 -65.75 -22.12 -18.33
C ALA A 3 -64.70 -21.45 -19.23
N SER A 4 -64.24 -20.30 -18.76
CA SER A 4 -63.28 -19.42 -19.39
C SER A 4 -61.83 -19.77 -19.03
N LYS A 5 -60.91 -19.30 -19.87
CA LYS A 5 -59.52 -18.86 -19.55
C LYS A 5 -58.49 -19.94 -19.24
N ASN A 6 -57.46 -19.96 -20.09
CA ASN A 6 -56.14 -19.54 -19.60
C ASN A 6 -55.27 -18.88 -20.69
N THR A 7 -55.76 -17.75 -21.22
CA THR A 7 -54.98 -16.83 -22.06
C THR A 7 -53.84 -16.12 -21.31
N TYR A 8 -53.70 -16.33 -20.00
CA TYR A 8 -52.58 -15.83 -19.18
C TYR A 8 -51.28 -16.65 -19.33
N ALA A 9 -51.36 -17.94 -19.70
CA ALA A 9 -50.19 -18.78 -19.87
C ALA A 9 -49.50 -18.57 -21.24
N ALA A 10 -50.27 -18.27 -22.28
CA ALA A 10 -49.75 -18.10 -23.64
C ALA A 10 -49.05 -16.74 -23.88
N SER A 11 -49.32 -15.71 -23.07
CA SER A 11 -48.65 -14.40 -23.20
C SER A 11 -47.25 -14.35 -22.55
N ARG A 12 -46.90 -15.31 -21.67
CA ARG A 12 -45.54 -15.44 -21.10
C ARG A 12 -44.57 -16.20 -21.99
N ALA A 13 -45.05 -17.06 -22.89
CA ALA A 13 -44.18 -17.87 -23.76
C ALA A 13 -43.68 -17.12 -25.01
N LYS A 14 -44.19 -15.90 -25.27
CA LYS A 14 -43.81 -15.06 -26.42
C LYS A 14 -43.09 -13.75 -26.06
N SER A 15 -42.64 -13.58 -24.82
CA SER A 15 -41.57 -12.62 -24.55
C SER A 15 -40.23 -13.33 -24.73
N SER A 16 -39.52 -12.96 -25.78
CA SER A 16 -38.08 -13.17 -25.86
C SER A 16 -37.44 -12.82 -24.52
N GLY A 17 -36.51 -13.66 -24.04
CA GLY A 17 -35.82 -13.53 -22.74
C GLY A 17 -34.97 -12.27 -22.60
N THR A 18 -35.63 -11.11 -22.60
CA THR A 18 -35.02 -9.79 -22.69
C THR A 18 -35.71 -8.84 -21.69
N ILE A 19 -34.93 -8.47 -20.67
CA ILE A 19 -34.95 -7.18 -19.96
C ILE A 19 -36.01 -6.98 -18.86
N THR A 20 -37.20 -7.58 -18.91
CA THR A 20 -38.24 -7.29 -17.89
C THR A 20 -38.12 -8.10 -16.58
N ALA A 21 -37.56 -9.32 -16.62
CA ALA A 21 -37.45 -10.19 -15.45
C ALA A 21 -36.30 -9.83 -14.47
N GLU A 22 -35.34 -8.98 -14.89
CA GLU A 22 -34.15 -8.67 -14.07
C GLU A 22 -34.39 -7.57 -13.01
N LYS A 23 -35.42 -6.72 -13.17
CA LYS A 23 -35.67 -5.56 -12.28
C LYS A 23 -36.44 -5.90 -10.99
N SER A 24 -37.07 -7.07 -10.94
CA SER A 24 -37.86 -7.57 -9.81
C SER A 24 -37.20 -8.74 -9.08
N SER A 25 -35.96 -9.08 -9.44
CA SER A 25 -35.23 -10.17 -8.79
C SER A 25 -34.76 -9.71 -7.41
N VAL A 26 -35.10 -10.49 -6.37
CA VAL A 26 -34.59 -10.29 -5.01
C VAL A 26 -33.06 -10.26 -5.00
N ILE A 27 -32.42 -11.07 -5.85
CA ILE A 27 -30.95 -11.13 -5.97
C ILE A 27 -30.38 -9.78 -6.43
N PHE A 28 -31.01 -9.09 -7.39
CA PHE A 28 -30.53 -7.79 -7.85
C PHE A 28 -30.47 -6.77 -6.70
N TRP A 29 -31.49 -6.73 -5.86
CA TRP A 29 -31.53 -5.83 -4.71
C TRP A 29 -30.54 -6.23 -3.62
N ILE A 30 -30.35 -7.53 -3.36
CA ILE A 30 -29.30 -8.00 -2.43
C ILE A 30 -27.92 -7.56 -2.92
N LEU A 31 -27.60 -7.76 -4.20
CA LEU A 31 -26.33 -7.33 -4.80
C LEU A 31 -26.14 -5.81 -4.72
N THR A 32 -27.22 -5.05 -4.94
CA THR A 32 -27.21 -3.58 -4.84
C THR A 32 -26.94 -3.11 -3.40
N VAL A 33 -27.63 -3.70 -2.42
CA VAL A 33 -27.43 -3.41 -0.99
C VAL A 33 -26.00 -3.75 -0.58
N PHE A 34 -25.47 -4.89 -1.04
CA PHE A 34 -24.09 -5.25 -0.78
C PHE A 34 -23.10 -4.23 -1.34
N VAL A 35 -23.24 -3.80 -2.60
CA VAL A 35 -22.37 -2.76 -3.18
C VAL A 35 -22.45 -1.47 -2.37
N GLY A 36 -23.66 -1.07 -1.95
CA GLY A 36 -23.85 0.06 -1.06
C GLY A 36 -23.09 -0.11 0.26
N LEU A 37 -23.35 -1.20 0.99
CA LEU A 37 -22.66 -1.48 2.25
C LEU A 37 -21.14 -1.52 2.09
N PHE A 38 -20.62 -2.18 1.06
CA PHE A 38 -19.19 -2.23 0.80
C PHE A 38 -18.60 -0.83 0.55
N LEU A 39 -19.26 -0.03 -0.30
CA LEU A 39 -18.78 1.32 -0.64
C LEU A 39 -18.74 2.27 0.55
N PHE A 40 -19.59 2.07 1.57
CA PHE A 40 -19.59 2.84 2.82
C PHE A 40 -18.74 2.22 3.94
N TRP A 41 -18.62 0.89 4.00
CA TRP A 41 -17.92 0.20 5.09
C TRP A 41 -16.42 0.02 4.82
N ALA A 42 -16.05 -0.49 3.64
CA ALA A 42 -14.67 -0.79 3.27
C ALA A 42 -13.70 0.39 3.39
N PRO A 43 -14.04 1.63 2.98
CA PRO A 43 -13.13 2.77 3.14
C PRO A 43 -12.75 3.01 4.60
N PHE A 44 -13.66 2.79 5.55
CA PHE A 44 -13.42 3.03 6.97
C PHE A 44 -12.65 1.91 7.67
N GLN A 45 -12.38 0.80 6.98
CA GLN A 45 -11.44 -0.24 7.42
C GLN A 45 -10.01 0.03 6.94
N ARG A 46 -9.56 1.30 7.07
CA ARG A 46 -8.32 1.83 6.46
C ARG A 46 -8.24 1.56 4.96
N ALA A 47 -9.37 1.71 4.27
CA ALA A 47 -9.57 1.40 2.86
C ALA A 47 -9.04 0.01 2.43
N LEU A 48 -9.09 -0.96 3.35
CA LEU A 48 -8.60 -2.32 3.15
C LEU A 48 -7.13 -2.33 2.68
N PHE A 49 -6.28 -1.48 3.28
CA PHE A 49 -4.86 -1.38 2.95
C PHE A 49 -4.15 -2.72 3.16
N ASN A 50 -3.44 -3.20 2.15
CA ASN A 50 -2.59 -4.39 2.23
C ASN A 50 -1.22 -4.04 2.84
N GLY A 51 -1.17 -3.96 4.17
CA GLY A 51 0.04 -3.59 4.92
C GLY A 51 1.03 -4.72 5.23
N GLY A 52 0.67 -5.98 4.90
CA GLY A 52 1.51 -7.16 5.09
C GLY A 52 1.74 -7.58 6.54
N THR A 53 0.83 -7.25 7.44
CA THR A 53 0.87 -7.65 8.86
C THR A 53 -0.52 -7.98 9.39
N TYR A 54 -0.56 -8.66 10.54
CA TYR A 54 -1.77 -9.03 11.28
C TYR A 54 -2.78 -7.86 11.49
N ASP A 55 -2.29 -6.64 11.68
CA ASP A 55 -3.15 -5.47 11.95
C ASP A 55 -4.04 -5.06 10.75
N PHE A 56 -3.67 -5.46 9.54
CA PHE A 56 -4.36 -5.07 8.30
C PHE A 56 -5.16 -6.21 7.66
N GLU A 57 -4.78 -7.46 7.92
CA GLU A 57 -5.33 -8.61 7.21
C GLU A 57 -6.80 -8.91 7.55
N ARG A 58 -7.23 -8.67 8.80
CA ARG A 58 -8.59 -9.01 9.27
C ARG A 58 -9.67 -8.39 8.39
N SER A 59 -9.49 -7.12 8.04
CA SER A 59 -10.43 -6.37 7.21
C SER A 59 -10.50 -6.94 5.80
N ILE A 60 -9.36 -7.35 5.24
CA ILE A 60 -9.26 -7.99 3.91
C ILE A 60 -9.92 -9.37 3.93
N TYR A 61 -9.66 -10.20 4.94
CA TYR A 61 -10.30 -11.51 5.09
C TYR A 61 -11.82 -11.37 5.29
N SER A 62 -12.25 -10.40 6.08
CA SER A 62 -13.68 -10.12 6.28
C SER A 62 -14.34 -9.68 4.98
N ALA A 63 -13.70 -8.79 4.20
CA ALA A 63 -14.16 -8.41 2.87
C ALA A 63 -14.21 -9.61 1.91
N SER A 64 -13.26 -10.56 2.03
CA SER A 64 -13.21 -11.79 1.24
C SER A 64 -14.35 -12.76 1.59
N VAL A 65 -14.72 -12.88 2.87
CA VAL A 65 -15.92 -13.63 3.30
C VAL A 65 -17.16 -13.06 2.60
N TRP A 66 -17.40 -11.74 2.70
CA TRP A 66 -18.55 -11.14 2.04
C TRP A 66 -18.50 -11.26 0.51
N SER A 67 -17.32 -11.08 -0.07
CA SER A 67 -17.08 -11.25 -1.51
C SER A 67 -17.44 -12.67 -1.97
N SER A 68 -17.07 -13.71 -1.21
CA SER A 68 -17.38 -15.10 -1.53
C SER A 68 -18.89 -15.41 -1.48
N ILE A 69 -19.62 -14.88 -0.49
CA ILE A 69 -21.09 -14.99 -0.40
C ILE A 69 -21.73 -14.35 -1.63
N ILE A 70 -21.24 -13.19 -2.02
CA ILE A 70 -21.74 -12.45 -3.18
C ILE A 70 -21.41 -13.16 -4.49
N LEU A 71 -20.21 -13.73 -4.60
CA LEU A 71 -19.83 -14.55 -5.74
C LEU A 71 -20.75 -15.77 -5.88
N LEU A 72 -21.15 -16.40 -4.76
CA LEU A 72 -22.11 -17.49 -4.77
C LEU A 72 -23.50 -17.04 -5.26
N LEU A 73 -24.00 -15.89 -4.79
CA LEU A 73 -25.26 -15.33 -5.26
C LEU A 73 -25.21 -14.96 -6.76
N ILE A 74 -24.09 -14.40 -7.21
CA ILE A 74 -23.83 -14.15 -8.63
C ILE A 74 -23.80 -15.46 -9.40
N ALA A 75 -23.15 -16.52 -8.89
CA ALA A 75 -23.09 -17.82 -9.55
C ALA A 75 -24.49 -18.43 -9.73
N ILE A 76 -25.32 -18.37 -8.67
CA ILE A 76 -26.73 -18.81 -8.72
C ILE A 76 -27.49 -18.00 -9.77
N PHE A 77 -27.37 -16.68 -9.76
CA PHE A 77 -28.05 -15.83 -10.74
C PHE A 77 -27.57 -16.12 -12.17
N ALA A 78 -26.26 -16.22 -12.36
CA ALA A 78 -25.61 -16.51 -13.62
C ALA A 78 -26.01 -17.89 -14.17
N PHE A 79 -26.25 -18.88 -13.32
CA PHE A 79 -26.74 -20.20 -13.75
C PHE A 79 -28.03 -20.12 -14.56
N PHE A 80 -28.89 -19.13 -14.28
CA PHE A 80 -30.15 -18.92 -15.00
C PHE A 80 -30.01 -17.96 -16.19
N VAL A 81 -29.19 -16.92 -16.09
CA VAL A 81 -29.18 -15.81 -17.06
C VAL A 81 -27.92 -15.73 -17.94
N TYR A 82 -26.81 -16.33 -17.55
CA TYR A 82 -25.55 -16.25 -18.31
C TYR A 82 -25.60 -17.16 -19.54
N LYS A 83 -25.15 -16.60 -20.67
CA LYS A 83 -25.07 -17.29 -21.95
C LYS A 83 -23.78 -16.90 -22.65
N LEU A 84 -22.82 -17.82 -22.73
CA LEU A 84 -21.60 -17.67 -23.53
C LEU A 84 -21.90 -17.62 -25.05
N LYS A 85 -22.28 -16.46 -25.58
CA LYS A 85 -22.69 -16.28 -27.00
C LYS A 85 -21.86 -15.22 -27.73
N GLU A 86 -21.32 -14.23 -27.04
CA GLU A 86 -20.55 -13.15 -27.63
C GLU A 86 -19.10 -13.10 -27.10
N GLN A 87 -18.24 -12.34 -27.78
CA GLN A 87 -16.84 -12.16 -27.36
C GLN A 87 -16.71 -11.51 -25.97
N LYS A 88 -17.61 -10.60 -25.60
CA LYS A 88 -17.59 -9.99 -24.26
C LYS A 88 -17.85 -11.01 -23.14
N ASP A 89 -18.63 -12.06 -23.41
CA ASP A 89 -18.94 -13.09 -22.43
C ASP A 89 -17.70 -13.91 -22.09
N VAL A 90 -16.78 -14.08 -23.05
CA VAL A 90 -15.45 -14.68 -22.83
C VAL A 90 -14.63 -13.78 -21.92
N LEU A 91 -14.66 -12.47 -22.13
CA LEU A 91 -13.93 -11.52 -21.30
C LEU A 91 -14.42 -11.54 -19.83
N THR A 92 -15.70 -11.83 -19.61
CA THR A 92 -16.25 -12.10 -18.26
C THR A 92 -15.56 -13.27 -17.57
N ILE A 93 -15.16 -14.30 -18.33
CA ILE A 93 -14.43 -15.47 -17.81
C ILE A 93 -12.94 -15.15 -17.62
N LEU A 94 -12.34 -14.42 -18.57
CA LEU A 94 -10.91 -14.11 -18.58
C LEU A 94 -10.45 -13.25 -17.40
N VAL A 95 -11.35 -12.61 -16.65
CA VAL A 95 -10.98 -11.96 -15.38
C VAL A 95 -10.34 -12.94 -14.39
N LEU A 96 -10.67 -14.23 -14.47
CA LEU A 96 -10.08 -15.27 -13.64
C LEU A 96 -8.58 -15.50 -13.94
N LEU A 97 -8.05 -14.90 -15.01
CA LEU A 97 -6.60 -14.84 -15.23
C LEU A 97 -5.89 -14.07 -14.12
N MET A 98 -6.50 -13.04 -13.51
CA MET A 98 -5.87 -12.24 -12.47
C MET A 98 -5.49 -13.07 -11.23
N PRO A 99 -6.42 -13.81 -10.59
CA PRO A 99 -6.03 -14.71 -9.50
C PRO A 99 -5.19 -15.90 -9.99
N LEU A 100 -5.41 -16.40 -11.21
CA LEU A 100 -4.63 -17.53 -11.74
C LEU A 100 -3.14 -17.21 -11.86
N THR A 101 -2.77 -16.02 -12.34
CA THR A 101 -1.36 -15.64 -12.48
C THR A 101 -0.69 -15.49 -11.12
N TYR A 102 -1.42 -15.03 -10.10
CA TYR A 102 -0.91 -15.01 -8.73
C TYR A 102 -0.80 -16.42 -8.12
N ILE A 103 -1.72 -17.33 -8.42
CA ILE A 103 -1.58 -18.75 -8.04
C ILE A 103 -0.34 -19.37 -8.68
N ILE A 104 -0.06 -19.08 -9.95
CA ILE A 104 1.16 -19.55 -10.63
C ILE A 104 2.42 -18.98 -9.94
N SER A 105 2.39 -17.70 -9.57
CA SER A 105 3.51 -17.03 -8.89
C SER A 105 3.82 -17.60 -7.50
N LEU A 106 2.89 -18.32 -6.85
CA LEU A 106 3.11 -18.95 -5.53
C LEU A 106 4.28 -19.96 -5.56
N SER A 107 4.57 -20.55 -6.71
CA SER A 107 5.66 -21.51 -6.87
C SER A 107 7.04 -20.92 -6.55
N ASN A 108 7.22 -19.61 -6.76
CA ASN A 108 8.45 -18.86 -6.51
C ASN A 108 8.26 -17.78 -5.43
N ALA A 109 7.27 -17.94 -4.54
CA ALA A 109 6.95 -16.90 -3.57
C ALA A 109 8.09 -16.61 -2.59
N ALA A 110 8.55 -15.36 -2.56
CA ALA A 110 9.53 -14.88 -1.58
C ALA A 110 8.97 -14.83 -0.15
N SER A 111 7.65 -14.64 -0.03
CA SER A 111 6.87 -14.80 1.20
C SER A 111 5.61 -15.56 0.85
N HIS A 112 5.46 -16.75 1.41
CA HIS A 112 4.28 -17.56 1.17
C HIS A 112 3.03 -16.91 1.77
N TYR A 113 3.16 -16.26 2.93
CA TYR A 113 2.09 -15.51 3.58
C TYR A 113 1.56 -14.38 2.70
N LEU A 114 2.43 -13.46 2.28
CA LEU A 114 2.02 -12.30 1.48
C LEU A 114 1.50 -12.71 0.10
N ALA A 115 2.10 -13.73 -0.52
CA ALA A 115 1.67 -14.20 -1.83
C ALA A 115 0.28 -14.84 -1.79
N THR A 116 -0.02 -15.59 -0.72
CA THR A 116 -1.35 -16.18 -0.50
C THR A 116 -2.40 -15.09 -0.28
N ASN A 117 -2.07 -14.04 0.49
CA ASN A 117 -2.96 -12.89 0.67
C ASN A 117 -3.32 -12.21 -0.65
N MET A 118 -2.35 -12.08 -1.56
CA MET A 118 -2.59 -11.46 -2.84
C MET A 118 -3.51 -12.29 -3.75
N VAL A 119 -3.48 -13.63 -3.65
CA VAL A 119 -4.46 -14.48 -4.34
C VAL A 119 -5.89 -14.13 -3.91
N TYR A 120 -6.16 -13.97 -2.60
CA TYR A 120 -7.50 -13.59 -2.13
C TYR A 120 -7.92 -12.19 -2.59
N ILE A 121 -6.98 -11.25 -2.61
CA ILE A 121 -7.22 -9.90 -3.12
C ILE A 121 -7.61 -9.95 -4.61
N GLN A 122 -6.89 -10.73 -5.44
CA GLN A 122 -7.22 -10.87 -6.86
C GLN A 122 -8.55 -11.63 -7.08
N MET A 123 -8.89 -12.57 -6.21
CA MET A 123 -10.22 -13.22 -6.21
C MET A 123 -11.35 -12.22 -5.90
N LEU A 124 -11.11 -11.32 -4.94
CA LEU A 124 -12.04 -10.23 -4.63
C LEU A 124 -12.19 -9.30 -5.83
N TYR A 125 -11.09 -8.91 -6.48
CA TYR A 125 -11.13 -8.08 -7.70
C TYR A 125 -11.91 -8.75 -8.83
N ALA A 126 -11.68 -10.04 -9.09
CA ALA A 126 -12.45 -10.80 -10.07
C ALA A 126 -13.95 -10.81 -9.73
N THR A 127 -14.29 -10.99 -8.45
CA THR A 127 -15.68 -10.93 -7.98
C THR A 127 -16.32 -9.57 -8.25
N PHE A 128 -15.64 -8.46 -7.94
CA PHE A 128 -16.18 -7.12 -8.15
C PHE A 128 -16.34 -6.78 -9.64
N PHE A 129 -15.48 -7.30 -10.50
CA PHE A 129 -15.66 -7.18 -11.95
C PHE A 129 -16.88 -7.95 -12.44
N ILE A 130 -17.04 -9.21 -12.04
CA ILE A 130 -18.22 -10.00 -12.41
C ILE A 130 -19.49 -9.34 -11.86
N LEU A 131 -19.45 -8.85 -10.62
CA LEU A 131 -20.52 -8.07 -10.01
C LEU A 131 -20.88 -6.84 -10.86
N GLY A 132 -19.89 -6.08 -11.33
CA GLY A 132 -20.08 -4.96 -12.24
C GLY A 132 -20.78 -5.36 -13.54
N VAL A 133 -20.39 -6.49 -14.15
CA VAL A 133 -21.00 -7.03 -15.37
C VAL A 133 -22.49 -7.33 -15.17
N PHE A 134 -22.85 -8.02 -14.08
CA PHE A 134 -24.24 -8.42 -13.83
C PHE A 134 -25.11 -7.29 -13.28
N LEU A 135 -24.59 -6.49 -12.34
CA LEU A 135 -25.36 -5.43 -11.67
C LEU A 135 -25.71 -4.28 -12.63
N THR A 136 -24.81 -3.93 -13.55
CA THR A 136 -24.99 -2.77 -14.44
C THR A 136 -25.52 -3.12 -15.83
N LYS A 137 -26.02 -4.34 -16.02
CA LYS A 137 -26.61 -4.78 -17.30
C LYS A 137 -27.80 -3.92 -17.75
N ASN A 138 -28.50 -3.29 -16.80
CA ASN A 138 -29.62 -2.40 -17.07
C ASN A 138 -29.37 -0.97 -16.56
N LYS A 139 -30.19 -0.02 -17.05
CA LYS A 139 -30.10 1.42 -16.72
C LYS A 139 -30.25 1.71 -15.22
N LEU A 140 -31.12 0.96 -14.53
CA LEU A 140 -31.38 1.16 -13.10
C LEU A 140 -30.14 0.79 -12.28
N GLY A 141 -29.62 -0.44 -12.46
CA GLY A 141 -28.43 -0.90 -11.76
C GLY A 141 -27.20 -0.02 -12.04
N THR A 142 -27.02 0.43 -13.29
CA THR A 142 -25.95 1.37 -13.62
C THR A 142 -26.09 2.70 -12.88
N SER A 143 -27.31 3.26 -12.85
CA SER A 143 -27.59 4.53 -12.16
C SER A 143 -27.41 4.41 -10.65
N ILE A 144 -27.85 3.30 -10.05
CA ILE A 144 -27.67 3.06 -8.60
C ILE A 144 -26.19 2.89 -8.27
N ALA A 145 -25.44 2.05 -9.00
CA ALA A 145 -24.02 1.84 -8.75
C ALA A 145 -23.22 3.15 -8.87
N ALA A 146 -23.49 3.95 -9.91
CA ALA A 146 -22.88 5.26 -10.08
C ALA A 146 -23.27 6.25 -8.97
N GLY A 147 -24.53 6.25 -8.54
CA GLY A 147 -25.02 7.08 -7.43
C GLY A 147 -24.39 6.71 -6.09
N LEU A 148 -24.30 5.41 -5.78
CA LEU A 148 -23.65 4.91 -4.57
C LEU A 148 -22.16 5.25 -4.54
N LEU A 149 -21.46 5.15 -5.68
CA LEU A 149 -20.05 5.52 -5.78
C LEU A 149 -19.83 7.01 -5.48
N LEU A 150 -20.64 7.89 -6.06
CA LEU A 150 -20.54 9.33 -5.78
C LEU A 150 -20.96 9.67 -4.35
N ALA A 151 -22.05 9.08 -3.84
CA ALA A 151 -22.55 9.33 -2.50
C ALA A 151 -21.56 8.90 -1.40
N SER A 152 -20.98 7.70 -1.53
CA SER A 152 -19.91 7.24 -0.62
C SER A 152 -18.66 8.13 -0.71
N GLY A 153 -18.29 8.56 -1.92
CA GLY A 153 -17.22 9.53 -2.10
C GLY A 153 -17.47 10.87 -1.41
N TYR A 154 -18.70 11.40 -1.47
CA TYR A 154 -19.07 12.62 -0.76
C TYR A 154 -19.02 12.44 0.75
N PHE A 155 -19.46 11.28 1.24
CA PHE A 155 -19.37 10.94 2.66
C PHE A 155 -17.91 10.94 3.15
N ILE A 156 -16.98 10.36 2.38
CA ILE A 156 -15.53 10.36 2.69
C ILE A 156 -14.97 11.80 2.71
N VAL A 157 -15.38 12.64 1.75
CA VAL A 157 -14.94 14.05 1.67
C VAL A 157 -15.43 14.84 2.88
N ILE A 158 -16.70 14.70 3.23
CA ILE A 158 -17.28 15.36 4.41
C ILE A 158 -16.59 14.86 5.68
N PHE A 159 -16.35 13.56 5.80
CA PHE A 159 -15.62 12.97 6.93
C PHE A 159 -14.21 13.58 7.07
N GLY A 160 -13.45 13.69 5.97
CA GLY A 160 -12.14 14.32 5.98
C GLY A 160 -12.19 15.80 6.41
N LEU A 161 -13.15 16.56 5.89
CA LEU A 161 -13.31 17.98 6.23
C LEU A 161 -13.79 18.20 7.66
N LEU A 162 -14.60 17.30 8.23
CA LEU A 162 -14.93 17.31 9.65
C LEU A 162 -13.66 17.17 10.50
N TYR A 163 -12.73 16.29 10.13
CA TYR A 163 -11.44 16.18 10.82
C TYR A 163 -10.58 17.43 10.65
N TRP A 164 -10.49 17.96 9.42
CA TRP A 164 -9.70 19.17 9.14
C TRP A 164 -10.19 20.39 9.94
N LEU A 165 -11.51 20.57 10.00
CA LEU A 165 -12.17 21.70 10.68
C LEU A 165 -12.50 21.43 12.16
N GLY A 166 -11.73 20.55 12.82
CA GLY A 166 -11.76 20.37 14.27
C GLY A 166 -12.98 19.61 14.83
N ASN A 167 -13.80 18.99 13.98
CA ASN A 167 -14.97 18.20 14.38
C ASN A 167 -14.70 16.69 14.34
N GLY A 168 -13.44 16.26 14.52
CA GLY A 168 -13.02 14.85 14.47
C GLY A 168 -13.77 13.96 15.47
N ASN A 169 -14.10 14.45 16.66
CA ASN A 169 -14.87 13.69 17.66
C ASN A 169 -16.30 13.38 17.17
N PHE A 170 -17.00 14.37 16.61
CA PHE A 170 -18.32 14.16 16.01
C PHE A 170 -18.25 13.16 14.83
N ALA A 171 -17.27 13.32 13.95
CA ALA A 171 -17.04 12.37 12.86
C ALA A 171 -16.74 10.95 13.38
N GLY A 172 -15.99 10.86 14.48
CA GLY A 172 -15.75 9.64 15.23
C GLY A 172 -17.03 8.97 15.69
N HIS A 173 -17.94 9.71 16.34
CA HIS A 173 -19.24 9.19 16.75
C HIS A 173 -20.11 8.71 15.58
N LEU A 174 -20.05 9.38 14.43
CA LEU A 174 -20.84 8.99 13.24
C LEU A 174 -20.45 7.62 12.70
N VAL A 175 -19.17 7.25 12.77
CA VAL A 175 -18.65 6.03 12.11
C VAL A 175 -18.06 5.00 13.08
N GLY A 176 -17.87 5.34 14.35
CA GLY A 176 -17.19 4.48 15.35
C GLY A 176 -17.86 3.13 15.59
N TRP A 177 -19.15 3.01 15.29
CA TRP A 177 -19.87 1.74 15.38
C TRP A 177 -19.48 0.72 14.30
N PHE A 178 -18.80 1.13 13.23
CA PHE A 178 -18.32 0.22 12.18
C PHE A 178 -16.88 0.46 11.71
N ALA A 179 -16.31 1.65 11.92
CA ALA A 179 -14.97 2.01 11.46
C ALA A 179 -13.87 1.44 12.36
N LEU A 180 -12.68 1.25 11.79
CA LEU A 180 -11.52 0.75 12.52
C LEU A 180 -10.82 1.92 13.25
N MET A 181 -11.29 2.19 14.47
CA MET A 181 -10.87 3.31 15.32
C MET A 181 -9.53 3.06 16.04
N ASP A 182 -8.98 4.12 16.63
CA ASP A 182 -7.78 4.04 17.46
C ASP A 182 -8.02 3.19 18.73
N GLY A 183 -7.00 2.41 19.13
CA GLY A 183 -7.10 1.48 20.25
C GLY A 183 -7.31 2.16 21.61
N ASN A 184 -6.88 3.42 21.75
CA ASN A 184 -6.97 4.18 22.99
C ASN A 184 -8.20 5.10 23.04
N ASN A 185 -8.82 5.39 21.89
CA ASN A 185 -10.00 6.24 21.81
C ASN A 185 -10.96 5.75 20.72
N ALA A 186 -12.12 5.23 21.15
CA ALA A 186 -13.15 4.68 20.28
C ALA A 186 -13.80 5.70 19.33
N TYR A 187 -13.54 7.00 19.50
CA TYR A 187 -14.06 8.07 18.63
C TYR A 187 -12.95 8.82 17.89
N PHE A 188 -11.71 8.32 17.93
CA PHE A 188 -10.60 8.90 17.19
C PHE A 188 -10.23 8.00 16.01
N TYR A 189 -10.36 8.55 14.79
CA TYR A 189 -9.85 7.93 13.57
C TYR A 189 -8.44 8.42 13.32
N ARG A 190 -7.49 7.53 13.56
CA ARG A 190 -6.07 7.82 13.42
C ARG A 190 -5.72 8.32 12.01
N ASP A 191 -4.83 9.32 11.96
CA ASP A 191 -4.20 9.85 10.74
C ASP A 191 -5.14 10.36 9.65
N ALA A 192 -6.43 10.62 9.95
CA ALA A 192 -7.34 11.30 9.01
C ALA A 192 -6.82 12.68 8.57
N VAL A 193 -6.09 13.34 9.47
CA VAL A 193 -5.13 14.40 9.17
C VAL A 193 -3.77 13.90 9.66
N MET A 194 -2.80 13.77 8.76
CA MET A 194 -1.44 13.33 9.09
C MET A 194 -0.49 14.53 9.15
N THR A 195 0.63 14.38 9.84
CA THR A 195 1.76 15.32 9.76
C THR A 195 2.93 14.63 9.09
N ASP A 196 3.52 15.24 8.05
CA ASP A 196 4.77 14.79 7.45
C ASP A 196 5.77 15.95 7.30
N SER A 197 6.88 15.72 6.59
CA SER A 197 7.90 16.74 6.34
C SER A 197 7.41 18.00 5.61
N ASN A 198 6.21 17.96 5.01
CA ASN A 198 5.55 19.09 4.35
C ASN A 198 4.48 19.76 5.24
N GLY A 199 4.30 19.31 6.48
CA GLY A 199 3.31 19.81 7.43
C GLY A 199 2.04 18.95 7.49
N LEU A 200 0.92 19.58 7.87
CA LEU A 200 -0.38 18.92 7.99
C LEU A 200 -0.96 18.60 6.61
N ARG A 201 -1.39 17.36 6.42
CA ARG A 201 -1.99 16.84 5.18
C ARG A 201 -3.31 16.14 5.48
N LEU A 202 -4.32 16.44 4.68
CA LEU A 202 -5.60 15.73 4.75
C LEU A 202 -5.49 14.39 4.01
N THR A 203 -5.90 13.31 4.66
CA THR A 203 -5.83 11.94 4.12
C THR A 203 -7.17 11.19 4.22
N ALA A 204 -8.07 11.70 5.07
CA ALA A 204 -9.37 11.11 5.38
C ALA A 204 -9.23 9.61 5.75
N VAL A 205 -10.06 8.76 5.17
CA VAL A 205 -10.14 7.33 5.49
C VAL A 205 -8.92 6.51 4.99
N PHE A 206 -8.09 7.08 4.12
CA PHE A 206 -6.98 6.35 3.49
C PHE A 206 -5.71 6.37 4.32
N GLN A 207 -5.56 7.32 5.25
CA GLN A 207 -4.33 7.50 6.06
C GLN A 207 -3.07 7.72 5.19
N TYR A 208 -3.25 8.00 3.90
CA TYR A 208 -2.20 8.31 2.94
C TYR A 208 -2.72 9.31 1.91
N ALA A 209 -2.06 10.46 1.84
CA ALA A 209 -2.56 11.62 1.14
C ALA A 209 -2.59 11.45 -0.39
N ASN A 210 -1.65 10.70 -0.98
CA ASN A 210 -1.60 10.52 -2.43
C ASN A 210 -2.73 9.60 -2.93
N THR A 211 -3.01 8.51 -2.21
CA THR A 211 -4.18 7.66 -2.51
C THR A 211 -5.48 8.45 -2.37
N TYR A 212 -5.61 9.28 -1.32
CA TYR A 212 -6.79 10.14 -1.19
C TYR A 212 -6.91 11.13 -2.35
N ALA A 213 -5.79 11.72 -2.79
CA ALA A 213 -5.77 12.61 -3.95
C ALA A 213 -6.19 11.89 -5.24
N ALA A 214 -5.74 10.65 -5.49
CA ALA A 214 -6.17 9.84 -6.63
C ALA A 214 -7.69 9.59 -6.62
N PHE A 215 -8.25 9.30 -5.44
CA PHE A 215 -9.68 9.16 -5.25
C PHE A 215 -10.43 10.49 -5.49
N LEU A 216 -9.87 11.62 -5.04
CA LEU A 216 -10.45 12.94 -5.27
C LEU A 216 -10.42 13.35 -6.75
N ILE A 217 -9.38 12.99 -7.53
CA ILE A 217 -9.38 13.18 -9.00
C ILE A 217 -10.60 12.49 -9.61
N THR A 218 -10.85 11.24 -9.21
CA THR A 218 -12.00 10.46 -9.67
C THR A 218 -13.33 11.17 -9.33
N LEU A 219 -13.46 11.69 -8.11
CA LEU A 219 -14.66 12.43 -7.69
C LEU A 219 -14.81 13.77 -8.40
N THR A 220 -13.75 14.57 -8.55
CA THR A 220 -13.76 15.85 -9.26
C THR A 220 -14.24 15.68 -10.69
N LEU A 221 -13.68 14.70 -11.42
CA LEU A 221 -14.05 14.48 -12.81
C LEU A 221 -15.42 13.81 -12.95
N GLY A 222 -15.78 12.91 -12.04
CA GLY A 222 -17.09 12.28 -12.00
C GLY A 222 -18.22 13.27 -11.69
N THR A 223 -18.04 14.15 -10.70
CA THR A 223 -18.99 15.22 -10.37
C THR A 223 -19.13 16.22 -11.50
N LEU A 224 -18.01 16.66 -12.08
CA LEU A 224 -18.00 17.54 -13.26
C LEU A 224 -18.78 16.93 -14.42
N PHE A 225 -18.58 15.64 -14.70
CA PHE A 225 -19.33 14.92 -15.73
C PHE A 225 -20.85 14.97 -15.47
N TYR A 226 -21.30 14.73 -14.25
CA TYR A 226 -22.73 14.79 -13.92
C TYR A 226 -23.32 16.21 -13.99
N ILE A 227 -22.51 17.23 -13.70
CA ILE A 227 -22.89 18.64 -13.89
C ILE A 227 -23.12 18.94 -15.38
N VAL A 228 -22.21 18.55 -16.27
CA VAL A 228 -22.27 18.93 -17.69
C VAL A 228 -23.18 18.04 -18.54
N LYS A 229 -23.57 16.85 -18.05
CA LYS A 229 -24.45 15.95 -18.80
C LYS A 229 -25.94 16.25 -18.64
N SER A 230 -26.33 17.02 -17.64
CA SER A 230 -27.73 17.30 -17.29
C SER A 230 -28.01 18.79 -17.28
N ARG A 231 -29.26 19.16 -17.57
CA ARG A 231 -29.78 20.54 -17.41
C ARG A 231 -30.72 20.68 -16.22
N LYS A 232 -31.06 19.57 -15.58
CA LYS A 232 -32.04 19.55 -14.49
C LYS A 232 -31.34 19.99 -13.21
N TRP A 233 -31.78 21.12 -12.64
CA TRP A 233 -31.15 21.72 -11.47
C TRP A 233 -31.04 20.73 -10.30
N TYR A 234 -32.03 19.87 -10.08
CA TYR A 234 -32.01 18.89 -8.99
C TYR A 234 -31.01 17.74 -9.20
N VAL A 235 -30.59 17.49 -10.45
CA VAL A 235 -29.47 16.56 -10.73
C VAL A 235 -28.15 17.29 -10.53
N ILE A 236 -28.06 18.54 -10.97
CA ILE A 236 -26.82 19.34 -10.92
C ILE A 236 -26.46 19.74 -9.47
N LEU A 237 -27.45 20.18 -8.69
CA LEU A 237 -27.28 20.77 -7.36
C LEU A 237 -26.39 19.95 -6.42
N PRO A 238 -26.64 18.64 -6.15
CA PRO A 238 -25.80 17.89 -5.23
C PRO A 238 -24.34 17.79 -5.69
N HIS A 239 -24.11 17.65 -6.99
CA HIS A 239 -22.76 17.56 -7.55
C HIS A 239 -22.03 18.91 -7.52
N ALA A 240 -22.76 20.00 -7.80
CA ALA A 240 -22.19 21.35 -7.77
C ALA A 240 -21.85 21.79 -6.34
N LEU A 241 -22.71 21.47 -5.35
CA LEU A 241 -22.42 21.73 -3.94
C LEU A 241 -21.17 20.99 -3.43
N MET A 242 -20.90 19.78 -3.94
CA MET A 242 -19.75 18.98 -3.50
C MET A 242 -18.45 19.27 -4.25
N LEU A 243 -18.50 19.87 -5.44
CA LEU A 243 -17.30 20.05 -6.26
C LEU A 243 -16.25 20.97 -5.59
N VAL A 244 -16.67 22.06 -4.95
CA VAL A 244 -15.76 22.96 -4.21
C VAL A 244 -15.12 22.24 -2.99
N PRO A 245 -15.87 21.55 -2.10
CA PRO A 245 -15.32 20.73 -1.01
C PRO A 245 -14.34 19.65 -1.46
N ILE A 246 -14.62 18.98 -2.59
CA ILE A 246 -13.73 17.97 -3.17
C ILE A 246 -12.40 18.61 -3.58
N ILE A 247 -12.43 19.74 -4.30
CA ILE A 247 -11.20 20.41 -4.76
C ILE A 247 -10.43 21.02 -3.59
N VAL A 248 -11.11 21.56 -2.56
CA VAL A 248 -10.44 22.01 -1.33
C VAL A 248 -9.74 20.82 -0.67
N SER A 249 -10.42 19.69 -0.50
CA SER A 249 -9.81 18.47 0.04
C SER A 249 -8.60 18.02 -0.78
N PHE A 250 -8.68 18.13 -2.11
CA PHE A 250 -7.59 17.78 -3.03
C PHE A 250 -6.34 18.62 -2.76
N TRP A 251 -6.50 19.93 -2.61
CA TRP A 251 -5.38 20.80 -2.27
C TRP A 251 -4.81 20.53 -0.88
N LEU A 252 -5.67 20.21 0.10
CA LEU A 252 -5.24 19.86 1.47
C LEU A 252 -4.45 18.54 1.54
N THR A 253 -4.50 17.69 0.50
CA THR A 253 -3.64 16.50 0.43
C THR A 253 -2.18 16.83 0.17
N LEU A 254 -1.87 18.02 -0.36
CA LEU A 254 -0.52 18.41 -0.81
C LEU A 254 0.13 17.42 -1.81
N SER A 255 -0.66 16.64 -2.55
CA SER A 255 -0.14 15.64 -3.49
C SER A 255 0.31 16.27 -4.82
N ARG A 256 1.61 16.41 -5.02
CA ARG A 256 2.20 16.97 -6.26
C ARG A 256 1.95 16.10 -7.48
N GLY A 257 2.06 14.78 -7.33
CA GLY A 257 1.77 13.82 -8.40
C GLY A 257 0.32 13.97 -8.90
N ALA A 258 -0.63 14.14 -7.98
CA ALA A 258 -2.03 14.33 -8.33
C ALA A 258 -2.29 15.62 -9.11
N ILE A 259 -1.57 16.72 -8.81
CA ILE A 259 -1.64 17.98 -9.58
C ILE A 259 -1.21 17.77 -11.04
N VAL A 260 -0.23 16.89 -11.29
CA VAL A 260 0.23 16.54 -12.65
C VAL A 260 -0.73 15.58 -13.34
N VAL A 261 -1.38 14.68 -12.59
CA VAL A 261 -2.27 13.65 -13.15
C VAL A 261 -3.65 14.21 -13.53
N ILE A 262 -4.23 15.12 -12.74
CA ILE A 262 -5.60 15.61 -13.00
C ILE A 262 -5.79 16.24 -14.40
N PRO A 263 -4.87 17.06 -14.96
CA PRO A 263 -5.02 17.59 -16.30
C PRO A 263 -4.92 16.50 -17.37
N VAL A 264 -4.06 15.47 -17.17
CA VAL A 264 -3.92 14.36 -18.11
C VAL A 264 -5.24 13.58 -18.22
N VAL A 265 -5.84 13.22 -17.08
CA VAL A 265 -7.11 12.49 -17.06
C VAL A 265 -8.26 13.35 -17.58
N PHE A 266 -8.28 14.64 -17.23
CA PHE A 266 -9.25 15.60 -17.75
C PHE A 266 -9.17 15.72 -19.28
N LEU A 267 -7.97 15.81 -19.86
CA LEU A 267 -7.76 15.84 -21.30
C LEU A 267 -8.26 14.57 -21.98
N ILE A 268 -7.96 13.39 -21.43
CA ILE A 268 -8.50 12.11 -21.91
C ILE A 268 -10.03 12.16 -21.93
N MET A 269 -10.66 12.65 -20.85
CA MET A 269 -12.10 12.79 -20.75
C MET A 269 -12.69 13.71 -21.84
N LEU A 270 -12.04 14.83 -22.15
CA LEU A 270 -12.53 15.80 -23.14
C LEU A 270 -12.66 15.19 -24.55
N PHE A 271 -11.79 14.26 -24.95
CA PHE A 271 -11.89 13.59 -26.26
C PHE A 271 -13.21 12.83 -26.49
N PHE A 272 -13.93 12.50 -25.41
CA PHE A 272 -15.21 11.80 -25.47
C PHE A 272 -16.43 12.72 -25.43
N PHE A 273 -16.22 14.04 -25.27
CA PHE A 273 -17.28 15.04 -25.19
C PHE A 273 -17.47 15.77 -26.53
N SER A 274 -18.70 16.27 -26.75
CA SER A 274 -18.97 17.25 -27.80
C SER A 274 -18.29 18.58 -27.47
N ILE A 275 -18.01 19.43 -28.47
CA ILE A 275 -17.36 20.74 -28.25
C ILE A 275 -18.08 21.56 -27.16
N SER A 276 -19.42 21.59 -27.18
CA SER A 276 -20.21 22.26 -26.15
C SER A 276 -19.91 21.75 -24.74
N ARG A 277 -19.88 20.43 -24.55
CA ARG A 277 -19.56 19.82 -23.27
C ARG A 277 -18.10 19.98 -22.90
N GLN A 278 -17.18 20.01 -23.86
CA GLN A 278 -15.77 20.29 -23.59
C GLN A 278 -15.59 21.69 -23.01
N ILE A 279 -16.15 22.71 -23.65
CA ILE A 279 -16.10 24.09 -23.18
C ILE A 279 -16.81 24.23 -21.83
N LEU A 280 -18.01 23.64 -21.67
CA LEU A 280 -18.73 23.65 -20.38
C LEU A 280 -17.90 22.99 -19.27
N SER A 281 -17.26 21.86 -19.55
CA SER A 281 -16.38 21.19 -18.59
C SER A 281 -15.19 22.06 -18.20
N ILE A 282 -14.55 22.74 -19.16
CA ILE A 282 -13.43 23.65 -18.89
C ILE A 282 -13.92 24.82 -18.03
N VAL A 283 -14.99 25.50 -18.42
CA VAL A 283 -15.54 26.66 -17.69
C VAL A 283 -15.92 26.26 -16.27
N GLN A 284 -16.67 25.17 -16.09
CA GLN A 284 -17.12 24.73 -14.76
C GLN A 284 -15.94 24.28 -13.88
N LEU A 285 -14.94 23.61 -14.46
CA LEU A 285 -13.76 23.18 -13.71
C LEU A 285 -12.90 24.39 -13.29
N VAL A 286 -12.64 25.34 -14.20
CA VAL A 286 -11.89 26.57 -13.91
C VAL A 286 -12.61 27.38 -12.84
N LEU A 287 -13.93 27.55 -12.94
CA LEU A 287 -14.72 28.22 -11.92
C LEU A 287 -14.61 27.50 -10.58
N ALA A 288 -14.76 26.17 -10.54
CA ALA A 288 -14.66 25.42 -9.30
C ALA A 288 -13.28 25.58 -8.63
N PHE A 289 -12.19 25.49 -9.41
CA PHE A 289 -10.84 25.75 -8.92
C PHE A 289 -10.67 27.19 -8.44
N ALA A 290 -11.23 28.19 -9.14
CA ALA A 290 -11.16 29.58 -8.72
C ALA A 290 -11.85 29.80 -7.36
N PHE A 291 -13.06 29.25 -7.17
CA PHE A 291 -13.78 29.29 -5.89
C PHE A 291 -13.00 28.58 -4.78
N SER A 292 -12.49 27.38 -5.04
CA SER A 292 -11.68 26.64 -4.06
C SER A 292 -10.40 27.39 -3.68
N LEU A 293 -9.67 27.94 -4.65
CA LEU A 293 -8.43 28.70 -4.41
C LEU A 293 -8.69 30.00 -3.66
N ALA A 294 -9.82 30.67 -3.91
CA ALA A 294 -10.20 31.90 -3.21
C ALA A 294 -10.38 31.70 -1.70
N ILE A 295 -10.81 30.49 -1.28
CA ILE A 295 -11.00 30.16 0.15
C ILE A 295 -9.88 29.31 0.75
N LEU A 296 -9.02 28.70 -0.07
CA LEU A 296 -8.08 27.67 0.35
C LEU A 296 -7.15 28.11 1.47
N GLN A 297 -6.57 29.31 1.37
CA GLN A 297 -5.62 29.81 2.37
C GLN A 297 -6.30 29.93 3.74
N LYS A 298 -7.47 30.59 3.80
CA LYS A 298 -8.24 30.73 5.04
C LYS A 298 -8.63 29.37 5.64
N VAL A 299 -9.13 28.45 4.82
CA VAL A 299 -9.51 27.09 5.27
C VAL A 299 -8.28 26.31 5.75
N THR A 300 -7.13 26.49 5.11
CA THR A 300 -5.87 25.87 5.54
C THR A 300 -5.47 26.42 6.90
N ASP A 301 -5.39 27.74 7.05
CA ASP A 301 -4.96 28.40 8.29
C ASP A 301 -5.85 28.01 9.46
N ILE A 302 -7.18 28.11 9.30
CA ILE A 302 -8.18 27.68 10.29
C ILE A 302 -7.97 26.22 10.67
N GLY A 303 -7.82 25.33 9.69
CA GLY A 303 -7.59 23.90 9.96
C GLY A 303 -6.30 23.66 10.74
N THR A 304 -5.19 24.31 10.36
CA THR A 304 -3.92 24.16 11.07
C THR A 304 -3.96 24.66 12.51
N VAL A 305 -4.72 25.72 12.80
CA VAL A 305 -4.98 26.20 14.15
C VAL A 305 -5.82 25.18 14.92
N LEU A 306 -6.89 24.67 14.32
CA LEU A 306 -7.80 23.71 14.95
C LEU A 306 -7.13 22.36 15.27
N GLN A 307 -6.12 21.93 14.49
CA GLN A 307 -5.33 20.74 14.83
C GLN A 307 -4.47 20.92 16.09
N LYS A 308 -4.14 22.17 16.45
CA LYS A 308 -3.38 22.48 17.67
C LYS A 308 -4.30 22.80 18.85
N GLN A 309 -5.34 23.60 18.60
CA GLN A 309 -6.29 24.08 19.60
C GLN A 309 -7.71 24.09 19.01
N PRO A 310 -8.50 23.02 19.23
CA PRO A 310 -9.87 22.95 18.73
C PRO A 310 -10.76 24.00 19.41
N THR A 311 -11.43 24.85 18.61
CA THR A 311 -12.44 25.79 19.11
C THR A 311 -13.68 25.77 18.21
N ALA A 312 -14.88 25.85 18.81
CA ALA A 312 -16.14 25.80 18.06
C ALA A 312 -16.32 27.02 17.13
N SER A 313 -15.85 28.20 17.56
CA SER A 313 -15.94 29.44 16.77
C SER A 313 -15.12 29.36 15.48
N GLU A 314 -13.84 28.98 15.57
CA GLU A 314 -12.97 28.82 14.39
C GLU A 314 -13.45 27.68 13.48
N SER A 315 -13.92 26.57 14.06
CA SER A 315 -14.52 25.47 13.29
C SER A 315 -15.71 25.98 12.45
N TRP A 316 -16.64 26.71 13.08
CA TRP A 316 -17.80 27.26 12.37
C TRP A 316 -17.40 28.30 11.32
N HIS A 317 -16.37 29.09 11.60
CA HIS A 317 -15.81 30.04 10.63
C HIS A 317 -15.30 29.31 9.38
N GLY A 318 -14.58 28.19 9.53
CA GLY A 318 -14.16 27.36 8.41
C GLY A 318 -15.32 26.78 7.60
N TRP A 319 -16.36 26.27 8.28
CA TRP A 319 -17.55 25.72 7.63
C TRP A 319 -18.35 26.77 6.85
N TYR A 320 -18.60 27.95 7.43
CA TYR A 320 -19.39 28.98 6.76
C TYR A 320 -18.71 29.46 5.47
N ILE A 321 -17.38 29.64 5.48
CA ILE A 321 -16.60 30.02 4.29
C ILE A 321 -16.78 28.96 3.19
N LEU A 322 -16.59 27.70 3.55
CA LEU A 322 -16.70 26.58 2.61
C LEU A 322 -18.11 26.45 2.03
N LEU A 323 -19.14 26.50 2.89
CA LEU A 323 -20.53 26.33 2.49
C LEU A 323 -21.02 27.48 1.61
N ILE A 324 -20.70 28.73 1.95
CA ILE A 324 -21.09 29.88 1.12
C ILE A 324 -20.43 29.80 -0.25
N ALA A 325 -19.13 29.52 -0.33
CA ALA A 325 -18.45 29.36 -1.61
C ALA A 325 -19.09 28.24 -2.46
N SER A 326 -19.46 27.13 -1.83
CA SER A 326 -20.13 26.00 -2.48
C SER A 326 -21.53 26.35 -2.99
N ILE A 327 -22.31 27.09 -2.20
CA ILE A 327 -23.66 27.54 -2.58
C ILE A 327 -23.62 28.53 -3.75
N ILE A 328 -22.70 29.52 -3.69
CA ILE A 328 -22.54 30.50 -4.77
C ILE A 328 -22.10 29.79 -6.06
N PHE A 329 -21.11 28.90 -5.96
CA PHE A 329 -20.66 28.10 -7.10
C PHE A 329 -21.80 27.25 -7.67
N ALA A 330 -22.60 26.60 -6.81
CA ALA A 330 -23.74 25.81 -7.25
C ALA A 330 -24.82 26.65 -7.96
N ALA A 331 -25.14 27.84 -7.44
CA ALA A 331 -26.07 28.76 -8.07
C ALA A 331 -25.57 29.19 -9.46
N LEU A 332 -24.30 29.59 -9.57
CA LEU A 332 -23.68 29.96 -10.84
C LEU A 332 -23.65 28.77 -11.82
N THR A 333 -23.33 27.58 -11.33
CA THR A 333 -23.33 26.34 -12.13
C THR A 333 -24.70 26.07 -12.72
N ILE A 334 -25.76 26.18 -11.91
CA ILE A 334 -27.15 25.99 -12.36
C ILE A 334 -27.53 27.04 -13.41
N VAL A 335 -27.15 28.30 -13.22
CA VAL A 335 -27.39 29.38 -14.20
C VAL A 335 -26.67 29.08 -15.52
N ILE A 336 -25.38 28.71 -15.49
CA ILE A 336 -24.61 28.35 -16.68
C ILE A 336 -25.24 27.15 -17.40
N GLN A 337 -25.65 26.10 -16.69
CA GLN A 337 -26.26 24.93 -17.32
C GLN A 337 -27.68 25.21 -17.85
N ARG A 338 -28.43 26.12 -17.21
CA ARG A 338 -29.78 26.47 -17.63
C ARG A 338 -29.79 27.38 -18.86
N PHE A 339 -28.88 28.35 -18.92
CA PHE A 339 -28.89 29.40 -19.96
C PHE A 339 -27.68 29.34 -20.89
N GLY A 340 -26.47 29.12 -20.36
CA GLY A 340 -25.23 29.06 -21.15
C GLY A 340 -25.10 27.79 -21.98
N ALA A 341 -25.45 26.63 -21.44
CA ALA A 341 -25.32 25.35 -22.16
C ALA A 341 -26.20 25.28 -23.43
N PRO A 342 -27.49 25.66 -23.42
CA PRO A 342 -28.30 25.70 -24.64
C PRO A 342 -27.75 26.67 -25.69
N TRP A 343 -27.32 27.87 -25.27
CA TRP A 343 -26.71 28.85 -26.15
C TRP A 343 -25.46 28.30 -26.83
N LEU A 344 -24.57 27.69 -26.05
CA LEU A 344 -23.32 27.13 -26.54
C LEU A 344 -23.52 25.94 -27.47
N GLU A 345 -24.48 25.06 -27.15
CA GLU A 345 -24.87 23.98 -28.06
C GLU A 345 -25.35 24.53 -29.41
N ASN A 346 -26.21 25.56 -29.40
CA ASN A 346 -26.67 26.19 -30.64
C ASN A 346 -25.51 26.74 -31.48
N VAL A 347 -24.55 27.44 -30.86
CA VAL A 347 -23.38 28.00 -31.56
C VAL A 347 -22.44 26.90 -32.08
N THR A 348 -22.23 25.84 -31.30
CA THR A 348 -21.26 24.77 -31.62
C THR A 348 -21.82 23.68 -32.53
N THR A 349 -23.15 23.60 -32.71
CA THR A 349 -23.79 22.61 -33.62
C THR A 349 -23.20 22.64 -35.03
N ARG A 350 -22.88 23.83 -35.56
CA ARG A 350 -22.27 24.02 -36.90
C ARG A 350 -20.89 23.39 -37.03
N PHE A 351 -20.16 23.23 -35.91
CA PHE A 351 -18.82 22.65 -35.88
C PHE A 351 -18.83 21.16 -35.54
N ASN A 352 -19.80 20.70 -34.73
CA ASN A 352 -19.94 19.29 -34.33
C ASN A 352 -20.23 18.33 -35.49
N THR A 353 -20.63 18.81 -36.66
CA THR A 353 -20.83 17.97 -37.86
C THR A 353 -19.50 17.55 -38.52
N LYS A 354 -18.37 18.19 -38.17
CA LYS A 354 -17.05 17.85 -38.72
C LYS A 354 -16.46 16.64 -37.99
N LYS A 355 -15.92 15.68 -38.75
CA LYS A 355 -15.37 14.40 -38.27
C LYS A 355 -14.33 14.54 -37.13
N TYR A 356 -13.58 15.64 -37.09
CA TYR A 356 -12.50 15.88 -36.14
C TYR A 356 -12.81 16.96 -35.09
N ALA A 357 -14.04 17.45 -35.04
CA ALA A 357 -14.45 18.56 -34.17
C ALA A 357 -14.10 18.34 -32.69
N ASN A 358 -14.32 17.12 -32.18
CA ASN A 358 -14.05 16.76 -30.78
C ASN A 358 -12.56 16.64 -30.44
N PHE A 359 -11.65 16.67 -31.43
CA PHE A 359 -10.20 16.58 -31.20
C PHE A 359 -9.53 17.96 -31.16
N ILE A 360 -10.13 18.99 -31.77
CA ILE A 360 -9.49 20.30 -31.93
C ILE A 360 -9.20 20.95 -30.57
N LEU A 361 -10.20 21.04 -29.70
CA LEU A 361 -10.05 21.74 -28.42
C LEU A 361 -9.14 20.97 -27.43
N PRO A 362 -9.24 19.64 -27.27
CA PRO A 362 -8.29 18.90 -26.44
C PRO A 362 -6.85 18.99 -26.96
N VAL A 363 -6.63 18.90 -28.28
CA VAL A 363 -5.27 19.05 -28.87
C VAL A 363 -4.75 20.47 -28.67
N ALA A 364 -5.59 21.48 -28.89
CA ALA A 364 -5.22 22.87 -28.60
C ALA A 364 -4.91 23.07 -27.12
N ALA A 365 -5.67 22.47 -26.20
CA ALA A 365 -5.42 22.51 -24.77
C ALA A 365 -4.12 21.78 -24.37
N ILE A 366 -3.74 20.70 -25.05
CA ILE A 366 -2.43 20.04 -24.88
C ILE A 366 -1.31 21.00 -25.31
N VAL A 367 -1.42 21.59 -26.50
CA VAL A 367 -0.39 22.50 -27.02
C VAL A 367 -0.25 23.75 -26.14
N VAL A 368 -1.37 24.39 -25.78
CA VAL A 368 -1.39 25.55 -24.88
C VAL A 368 -0.93 25.16 -23.48
N GLY A 369 -1.32 23.98 -22.98
CA GLY A 369 -0.91 23.48 -21.66
C GLY A 369 0.59 23.20 -21.58
N LEU A 370 1.17 22.56 -22.61
CA LEU A 370 2.61 22.36 -22.73
C LEU A 370 3.34 23.70 -22.83
N PHE A 371 2.85 24.62 -23.65
CA PHE A 371 3.42 25.96 -23.79
C PHE A 371 3.35 26.74 -22.46
N ALA A 372 2.21 26.75 -21.78
CA ALA A 372 2.03 27.38 -20.48
C ALA A 372 2.91 26.73 -19.41
N ALA A 373 3.04 25.40 -19.40
CA ALA A 373 3.96 24.70 -18.50
C ALA A 373 5.41 25.13 -18.78
N THR A 374 5.86 25.15 -20.04
CA THR A 374 7.22 25.60 -20.37
C THR A 374 7.47 27.03 -19.89
N LEU A 375 6.54 27.96 -20.13
CA LEU A 375 6.62 29.34 -19.67
C LEU A 375 6.51 29.50 -18.14
N LEU A 376 5.76 28.64 -17.47
CA LEU A 376 5.62 28.65 -16.02
C LEU A 376 6.80 28.00 -15.31
N PHE A 377 7.56 27.12 -15.95
CA PHE A 377 8.74 26.50 -15.37
C PHE A 377 10.04 27.22 -15.78
N SER A 378 10.07 27.97 -16.87
CA SER A 378 11.16 28.89 -17.24
C SER A 378 11.19 30.17 -16.38
N ASP A 379 12.31 30.89 -16.41
CA ASP A 379 12.51 32.17 -15.70
C ASP A 379 11.89 33.38 -16.43
N THR A 380 10.86 33.15 -17.23
CA THR A 380 10.22 34.14 -18.12
C THR A 380 9.25 35.09 -17.41
N GLY A 381 9.30 35.19 -16.07
CA GLY A 381 8.49 36.12 -15.27
C GLY A 381 7.00 35.77 -15.12
N LEU A 382 6.46 34.80 -15.88
CA LEU A 382 5.04 34.40 -15.80
C LEU A 382 4.63 33.87 -14.41
N LYS A 383 5.58 33.29 -13.67
CA LYS A 383 5.41 32.87 -12.27
C LYS A 383 4.95 34.03 -11.34
N ASN A 384 5.30 35.27 -11.67
CA ASN A 384 5.01 36.46 -10.85
C ASN A 384 3.62 37.05 -11.09
N VAL A 385 2.89 36.59 -12.11
CA VAL A 385 1.52 37.02 -12.42
C VAL A 385 0.48 36.17 -11.64
N LEU A 386 0.91 35.02 -11.10
CA LEU A 386 0.04 34.15 -10.31
C LEU A 386 -0.17 34.71 -8.90
N PRO A 387 -1.36 34.51 -8.29
CA PRO A 387 -1.57 34.82 -6.88
C PRO A 387 -0.52 34.13 -6.00
N GLU A 388 0.00 34.80 -4.98
CA GLU A 388 1.10 34.28 -4.14
C GLU A 388 0.80 32.90 -3.54
N ASN A 389 -0.47 32.63 -3.20
CA ASN A 389 -0.92 31.32 -2.72
C ASN A 389 -0.71 30.21 -3.77
N LEU A 390 -0.98 30.48 -5.06
CA LEU A 390 -0.81 29.54 -6.15
C LEU A 390 0.66 29.42 -6.56
N LYS A 391 1.39 30.54 -6.57
CA LYS A 391 2.82 30.60 -6.82
C LYS A 391 3.61 29.78 -5.79
N THR A 392 3.29 29.90 -4.51
CA THR A 392 3.93 29.10 -3.44
C THR A 392 3.63 27.61 -3.60
N ARG A 393 2.41 27.23 -3.98
CA ARG A 393 2.04 25.81 -4.19
C ARG A 393 2.69 25.21 -5.44
N LEU A 394 2.78 25.97 -6.53
CA LEU A 394 3.41 25.52 -7.78
C LEU A 394 4.93 25.53 -7.70
N SER A 395 5.55 26.54 -7.09
CA SER A 395 7.00 26.58 -6.85
C SER A 395 7.48 25.47 -5.93
N ASN A 396 6.60 25.03 -5.01
CA ASN A 396 6.89 23.87 -4.19
C ASN A 396 6.98 22.57 -5.01
N ILE A 397 6.37 22.45 -6.21
CA ILE A 397 6.50 21.29 -7.11
C ILE A 397 7.93 21.25 -7.68
N ASN A 398 8.84 20.69 -6.89
CA ASN A 398 10.24 20.47 -7.27
C ASN A 398 10.48 18.97 -7.46
N PHE A 399 10.90 18.58 -8.67
CA PHE A 399 11.21 17.19 -9.03
C PHE A 399 12.55 16.68 -8.45
N GLN A 400 13.34 17.56 -7.83
CA GLN A 400 14.57 17.21 -7.10
C GLN A 400 14.33 16.99 -5.60
N GLN A 401 13.08 16.88 -5.16
CA GLN A 401 12.77 16.55 -3.78
C GLN A 401 12.96 15.06 -3.48
N HIS A 402 13.27 14.80 -2.20
CA HIS A 402 13.42 13.48 -1.62
C HIS A 402 12.46 12.43 -2.16
N SER A 403 11.15 12.67 -2.04
CA SER A 403 10.12 11.69 -2.37
C SER A 403 10.04 11.34 -3.86
N VAL A 404 10.49 12.22 -4.76
CA VAL A 404 10.52 11.98 -6.21
C VAL A 404 11.78 11.20 -6.59
N LEU A 405 12.93 11.63 -6.05
CA LEU A 405 14.23 10.98 -6.31
C LEU A 405 14.26 9.55 -5.74
N GLU A 406 13.70 9.37 -4.55
CA GLU A 406 13.60 8.07 -3.88
C GLU A 406 12.69 7.10 -4.66
N ARG A 407 11.57 7.56 -5.24
CA ARG A 407 10.75 6.73 -6.16
C ARG A 407 11.54 6.27 -7.38
N GLY A 408 12.33 7.17 -7.98
CA GLY A 408 13.21 6.81 -9.09
C GLY A 408 14.22 5.72 -8.72
N THR A 409 14.70 5.75 -7.48
CA THR A 409 15.55 4.70 -6.90
C THR A 409 14.79 3.38 -6.77
N PHE A 410 13.58 3.40 -6.18
CA PHE A 410 12.75 2.19 -6.06
C PHE A 410 12.44 1.57 -7.42
N TYR A 411 12.24 2.38 -8.46
CA TYR A 411 11.94 1.87 -9.79
C TYR A 411 13.11 1.11 -10.39
N LYS A 412 14.34 1.62 -10.20
CA LYS A 412 15.56 0.92 -10.64
C LYS A 412 15.74 -0.39 -9.90
N ASP A 413 15.51 -0.39 -8.59
CA ASP A 413 15.68 -1.58 -7.76
C ASP A 413 14.56 -2.62 -8.02
N ALA A 414 13.35 -2.18 -8.35
CA ALA A 414 12.27 -3.06 -8.79
C ALA A 414 12.59 -3.73 -10.13
N VAL A 415 13.25 -3.03 -11.06
CA VAL A 415 13.71 -3.62 -12.31
C VAL A 415 14.80 -4.66 -12.06
N LYS A 416 15.76 -4.42 -11.14
CA LYS A 416 16.76 -5.43 -10.74
C LYS A 416 16.10 -6.67 -10.13
N LEU A 417 15.08 -6.48 -9.28
CA LEU A 417 14.32 -7.60 -8.72
C LEU A 417 13.62 -8.38 -9.84
N TRP A 418 12.95 -7.68 -10.76
CA TRP A 418 12.25 -8.33 -11.87
C TRP A 418 13.18 -9.13 -12.79
N THR A 419 14.43 -8.69 -13.02
CA THR A 419 15.37 -9.45 -13.86
C THR A 419 15.71 -10.82 -13.31
N ASP A 420 15.59 -11.02 -11.99
CA ASP A 420 15.81 -12.31 -11.34
C ASP A 420 14.55 -13.20 -11.39
N TYR A 421 13.36 -12.61 -11.57
CA TYR A 421 12.06 -13.32 -11.62
C TYR A 421 11.18 -12.88 -12.82
N PRO A 422 11.66 -12.97 -14.08
CA PRO A 422 11.07 -12.22 -15.18
C PRO A 422 9.70 -12.71 -15.64
N ILE A 423 9.44 -14.02 -15.62
CA ILE A 423 8.25 -14.63 -16.26
C ILE A 423 7.05 -14.66 -15.32
N ILE A 424 7.21 -15.29 -14.14
CA ILE A 424 6.11 -15.54 -13.19
C ILE A 424 6.21 -14.73 -11.90
N GLY A 425 7.24 -13.89 -11.76
CA GLY A 425 7.46 -13.06 -10.56
C GLY A 425 7.94 -13.87 -9.35
N ALA A 426 8.11 -13.16 -8.24
CA ALA A 426 8.52 -13.72 -6.95
C ALA A 426 7.34 -13.83 -5.96
N GLY A 427 6.11 -13.87 -6.46
CA GLY A 427 4.89 -13.97 -5.65
C GLY A 427 4.34 -12.62 -5.17
N GLY A 428 3.06 -12.58 -4.78
CA GLY A 428 2.47 -11.38 -4.18
C GLY A 428 3.24 -10.92 -2.93
N GLY A 429 3.45 -9.61 -2.79
CA GLY A 429 4.31 -9.06 -1.74
C GLY A 429 5.81 -9.20 -1.99
N ALA A 430 6.24 -9.67 -3.17
CA ALA A 430 7.66 -9.80 -3.56
C ALA A 430 8.50 -8.56 -3.22
N TRP A 431 8.00 -7.36 -3.54
CA TRP A 431 8.70 -6.12 -3.21
C TRP A 431 8.97 -6.02 -1.72
N ALA A 432 7.95 -6.17 -0.87
CA ALA A 432 8.08 -6.04 0.57
C ALA A 432 9.05 -7.06 1.19
N SER A 433 9.16 -8.25 0.58
CA SER A 433 10.06 -9.31 1.05
C SER A 433 11.49 -9.18 0.53
N LEU A 434 11.69 -8.67 -0.69
CA LEU A 434 12.97 -8.74 -1.38
C LEU A 434 13.67 -7.40 -1.59
N TYR A 435 13.00 -6.25 -1.42
CA TYR A 435 13.62 -4.96 -1.79
C TYR A 435 14.96 -4.73 -1.09
N GLU A 436 15.14 -5.24 0.14
CA GLU A 436 16.37 -5.04 0.91
C GLU A 436 17.62 -5.66 0.26
N LYS A 437 17.42 -6.73 -0.53
CA LYS A 437 18.47 -7.38 -1.33
C LYS A 437 18.94 -6.52 -2.49
N TYR A 438 18.01 -5.77 -3.10
CA TYR A 438 18.27 -4.99 -4.32
C TYR A 438 18.54 -3.51 -4.07
N GLN A 439 18.18 -3.01 -2.89
CA GLN A 439 18.29 -1.60 -2.53
C GLN A 439 19.73 -1.10 -2.71
N ASN A 440 19.88 0.06 -3.33
CA ASN A 440 21.17 0.74 -3.54
C ASN A 440 21.59 1.65 -2.36
N ASN A 441 20.71 1.90 -1.39
CA ASN A 441 20.96 2.67 -0.17
C ASN A 441 20.00 2.20 0.95
N PRO A 442 20.25 2.50 2.24
CA PRO A 442 19.48 1.97 3.38
C PRO A 442 18.05 2.53 3.53
N TYR A 443 17.31 2.77 2.45
CA TYR A 443 15.92 3.23 2.51
C TYR A 443 14.98 2.18 3.14
N ILE A 444 13.77 2.63 3.52
CA ILE A 444 12.70 1.73 3.98
C ILE A 444 11.49 1.94 3.09
N SER A 445 11.04 0.89 2.40
CA SER A 445 9.79 0.96 1.67
C SER A 445 9.09 -0.39 1.54
N ARG A 446 7.85 -0.46 2.04
CA ARG A 446 6.99 -1.64 1.88
C ARG A 446 6.28 -1.71 0.53
N GLN A 447 6.35 -0.66 -0.29
CA GLN A 447 5.64 -0.57 -1.57
C GLN A 447 6.57 0.01 -2.65
N ALA A 448 6.45 -0.45 -3.90
CA ALA A 448 7.31 0.06 -4.97
C ALA A 448 6.95 1.49 -5.42
N HIS A 449 5.84 2.07 -4.91
CA HIS A 449 5.30 3.36 -5.34
C HIS A 449 5.11 3.47 -6.86
N ASN A 450 4.79 2.35 -7.49
CA ASN A 450 4.41 2.22 -8.89
C ASN A 450 3.71 0.88 -9.05
N PHE A 451 2.41 0.91 -9.31
CA PHE A 451 1.61 -0.30 -9.44
C PHE A 451 2.12 -1.22 -10.55
N ALA A 452 2.56 -0.68 -11.69
CA ALA A 452 3.03 -1.51 -12.80
C ALA A 452 4.29 -2.30 -12.43
N LEU A 453 5.28 -1.62 -11.81
CA LEU A 453 6.50 -2.29 -11.36
C LEU A 453 6.21 -3.26 -10.20
N GLN A 454 5.31 -2.90 -9.29
CA GLN A 454 4.88 -3.80 -8.22
C GLN A 454 4.22 -5.07 -8.77
N TYR A 455 3.29 -4.93 -9.72
CA TYR A 455 2.64 -6.08 -10.36
C TYR A 455 3.65 -6.94 -11.12
N LEU A 456 4.64 -6.31 -11.76
CA LEU A 456 5.68 -6.99 -12.54
C LEU A 456 6.61 -7.83 -11.65
N VAL A 457 7.04 -7.32 -10.49
CA VAL A 457 7.86 -8.11 -9.55
C VAL A 457 7.07 -9.23 -8.86
N GLU A 458 5.76 -9.04 -8.68
CA GLU A 458 4.91 -10.01 -8.00
C GLU A 458 4.46 -11.17 -8.92
N ALA A 459 3.95 -10.87 -10.11
CA ALA A 459 3.35 -11.85 -11.01
C ALA A 459 4.11 -12.02 -12.35
N GLY A 460 5.24 -11.32 -12.51
CA GLY A 460 6.08 -11.39 -13.69
C GLY A 460 5.45 -10.82 -14.96
N ALA A 461 6.14 -10.99 -16.09
CA ALA A 461 5.63 -10.59 -17.39
C ALA A 461 4.33 -11.32 -17.75
N LEU A 462 4.15 -12.58 -17.33
CA LEU A 462 2.94 -13.35 -17.57
C LEU A 462 1.71 -12.68 -16.93
N GLY A 463 1.80 -12.36 -15.64
CA GLY A 463 0.73 -11.67 -14.92
C GLY A 463 0.50 -10.27 -15.48
N PHE A 464 1.57 -9.51 -15.67
CA PHE A 464 1.47 -8.13 -16.14
C PHE A 464 0.83 -8.03 -17.54
N LEU A 465 1.23 -8.89 -18.48
CA LEU A 465 0.64 -8.93 -19.82
C LEU A 465 -0.82 -9.42 -19.79
N ALA A 466 -1.16 -10.36 -18.91
CA ALA A 466 -2.55 -10.78 -18.71
C ALA A 466 -3.41 -9.60 -18.22
N PHE A 467 -2.94 -8.85 -17.21
CA PHE A 467 -3.63 -7.68 -16.68
C PHE A 467 -3.79 -6.58 -17.74
N VAL A 468 -2.69 -6.16 -18.37
CA VAL A 468 -2.70 -5.08 -19.38
C VAL A 468 -3.55 -5.49 -20.58
N GLY A 469 -3.39 -6.73 -21.08
CA GLY A 469 -4.19 -7.26 -22.18
C GLY A 469 -5.68 -7.30 -21.87
N PHE A 470 -6.04 -7.69 -20.65
CA PHE A 470 -7.43 -7.68 -20.17
C PHE A 470 -8.01 -6.26 -20.11
N VAL A 471 -7.30 -5.31 -19.50
CA VAL A 471 -7.74 -3.91 -19.42
C VAL A 471 -7.89 -3.30 -20.82
N ILE A 472 -6.91 -3.52 -21.71
CA ILE A 472 -6.97 -3.05 -23.10
C ILE A 472 -8.17 -3.65 -23.81
N ALA A 473 -8.46 -4.95 -23.64
CA ALA A 473 -9.62 -5.59 -24.24
C ALA A 473 -10.93 -4.92 -23.79
N VAL A 474 -11.12 -4.72 -22.47
CA VAL A 474 -12.30 -4.02 -21.93
C VAL A 474 -12.42 -2.61 -22.51
N MET A 475 -11.31 -1.85 -22.54
CA MET A 475 -11.27 -0.51 -23.12
C MET A 475 -11.65 -0.50 -24.60
N VAL A 476 -11.14 -1.43 -25.40
CA VAL A 476 -11.46 -1.53 -26.83
C VAL A 476 -12.94 -1.83 -27.06
N PHE A 477 -13.52 -2.78 -26.30
CA PHE A 477 -14.96 -3.08 -26.38
C PHE A 477 -15.80 -1.86 -25.99
N TYR A 478 -15.43 -1.21 -24.89
CA TYR A 478 -16.13 -0.02 -24.40
C TYR A 478 -16.07 1.12 -25.42
N ILE A 479 -14.89 1.50 -25.90
CA ILE A 479 -14.69 2.61 -26.84
C ILE A 479 -15.42 2.34 -28.16
N ARG A 480 -15.32 1.12 -28.71
CA ARG A 480 -16.06 0.75 -29.94
C ARG A 480 -17.57 0.87 -29.75
N SER A 481 -18.09 0.43 -28.61
CA SER A 481 -19.51 0.55 -28.28
C SER A 481 -19.91 2.02 -28.07
N PHE A 482 -19.06 2.80 -27.41
CA PHE A 482 -19.27 4.22 -27.13
C PHE A 482 -19.42 5.02 -28.42
N ILE A 483 -18.52 4.84 -29.39
CA ILE A 483 -18.54 5.57 -30.68
C ILE A 483 -19.83 5.31 -31.46
N LYS A 484 -20.38 4.09 -31.37
CA LYS A 484 -21.61 3.69 -32.08
C LYS A 484 -22.90 3.98 -31.32
N SER A 485 -22.82 4.45 -30.08
CA SER A 485 -23.96 4.61 -29.20
C SER A 485 -24.56 6.02 -29.21
N THR A 486 -25.85 6.12 -28.88
CA THR A 486 -26.52 7.40 -28.62
C THR A 486 -25.91 8.09 -27.40
N GLN A 487 -26.05 9.43 -27.31
CA GLN A 487 -25.54 10.21 -26.18
C GLN A 487 -26.05 9.69 -24.83
N GLU A 488 -27.32 9.30 -24.74
CA GLU A 488 -27.91 8.77 -23.50
C GLU A 488 -27.21 7.48 -23.04
N LYS A 489 -26.92 6.56 -23.96
CA LYS A 489 -26.21 5.31 -23.64
C LYS A 489 -24.76 5.57 -23.26
N ARG A 490 -24.09 6.52 -23.93
CA ARG A 490 -22.74 6.96 -23.59
C ARG A 490 -22.69 7.51 -22.16
N ASP A 491 -23.60 8.43 -21.84
CA ASP A 491 -23.65 9.13 -20.55
C ASP A 491 -24.00 8.22 -19.37
N LEU A 492 -24.62 7.08 -19.64
CA LEU A 492 -25.01 6.12 -18.62
C LEU A 492 -23.78 5.42 -17.98
N HIS A 493 -22.73 5.15 -18.76
CA HIS A 493 -21.55 4.38 -18.30
C HIS A 493 -20.27 5.18 -18.18
N PHE A 494 -20.25 6.44 -18.63
CA PHE A 494 -19.01 7.22 -18.73
C PHE A 494 -18.33 7.49 -17.39
N LEU A 495 -19.06 7.50 -16.27
CA LEU A 495 -18.46 7.58 -14.93
C LEU A 495 -17.45 6.46 -14.69
N PHE A 496 -17.77 5.22 -15.07
CA PHE A 496 -16.89 4.08 -14.85
C PHE A 496 -15.61 4.20 -15.68
N PHE A 497 -15.69 4.76 -16.89
CA PHE A 497 -14.49 5.09 -17.67
C PHE A 497 -13.62 6.14 -16.96
N ILE A 498 -14.22 7.21 -16.41
CA ILE A 498 -13.50 8.23 -15.64
C ILE A 498 -12.79 7.58 -14.44
N VAL A 499 -13.48 6.73 -13.68
CA VAL A 499 -12.93 6.00 -12.52
C VAL A 499 -11.73 5.15 -12.94
N THR A 500 -11.89 4.32 -13.98
CA THR A 500 -10.83 3.43 -14.47
C THR A 500 -9.60 4.20 -14.92
N VAL A 501 -9.76 5.26 -15.73
CA VAL A 501 -8.61 6.06 -16.20
C VAL A 501 -7.95 6.82 -15.05
N SER A 502 -8.73 7.43 -14.15
CA SER A 502 -8.19 8.19 -13.02
C SER A 502 -7.31 7.32 -12.13
N LEU A 503 -7.80 6.15 -11.73
CA LEU A 503 -7.06 5.23 -10.87
C LEU A 503 -5.83 4.65 -11.58
N LEU A 504 -5.98 4.15 -12.81
CA LEU A 504 -4.85 3.55 -13.53
C LEU A 504 -3.73 4.55 -13.82
N VAL A 505 -4.04 5.78 -14.23
CA VAL A 505 -3.01 6.79 -14.54
C VAL A 505 -2.27 7.22 -13.28
N HIS A 506 -2.98 7.47 -12.17
CA HIS A 506 -2.31 7.86 -10.92
C HIS A 506 -1.47 6.71 -10.33
N SER A 507 -1.94 5.47 -10.41
CA SER A 507 -1.20 4.31 -9.92
C SER A 507 0.06 3.98 -10.73
N MET A 508 0.32 4.66 -11.85
CA MET A 508 1.63 4.58 -12.53
C MET A 508 2.75 5.30 -11.77
N ILE A 509 2.41 6.19 -10.84
CA ILE A 509 3.38 6.98 -10.07
C ILE A 509 3.27 6.75 -8.55
N ASP A 510 2.32 5.94 -8.08
CA ASP A 510 2.13 5.59 -6.67
C ASP A 510 1.50 4.19 -6.51
N PHE A 511 1.32 3.73 -5.27
CA PHE A 511 0.82 2.38 -4.95
C PHE A 511 -0.70 2.35 -4.61
N ASP A 512 -1.53 3.17 -5.26
CA ASP A 512 -2.94 3.34 -4.84
C ASP A 512 -3.73 2.01 -4.79
N LEU A 513 -3.39 1.05 -5.66
CA LEU A 513 -4.05 -0.25 -5.74
C LEU A 513 -3.62 -1.26 -4.66
N SER A 514 -2.69 -0.90 -3.76
CA SER A 514 -2.47 -1.63 -2.50
C SER A 514 -3.60 -1.37 -1.49
N TYR A 515 -4.45 -0.37 -1.74
CA TYR A 515 -5.73 -0.20 -1.06
C TYR A 515 -6.79 -1.03 -1.79
N VAL A 516 -7.13 -2.19 -1.22
CA VAL A 516 -8.02 -3.18 -1.85
C VAL A 516 -9.40 -2.58 -2.17
N TYR A 517 -9.84 -1.58 -1.41
CA TYR A 517 -11.03 -0.79 -1.74
C TYR A 517 -10.99 -0.14 -3.14
N LEU A 518 -9.87 0.50 -3.50
CA LEU A 518 -9.72 1.14 -4.81
C LEU A 518 -9.58 0.12 -5.93
N GLY A 519 -8.89 -1.00 -5.68
CA GLY A 519 -8.86 -2.11 -6.64
C GLY A 519 -10.25 -2.70 -6.89
N ALA A 520 -11.07 -2.88 -5.85
CA ALA A 520 -12.45 -3.33 -5.99
C ALA A 520 -13.30 -2.34 -6.82
N ILE A 521 -13.14 -1.03 -6.61
CA ILE A 521 -13.78 0.01 -7.42
C ILE A 521 -13.32 -0.03 -8.88
N LEU A 522 -12.02 -0.18 -9.13
CA LEU A 522 -11.46 -0.30 -10.47
C LEU A 522 -12.07 -1.48 -11.23
N PHE A 523 -12.11 -2.65 -10.59
CA PHE A 523 -12.67 -3.86 -11.22
C PHE A 523 -14.19 -3.78 -11.38
N LEU A 524 -14.92 -3.20 -10.41
CA LEU A 524 -16.34 -2.88 -10.56
C LEU A 524 -16.59 -1.97 -11.77
N ALA A 525 -15.76 -0.94 -11.95
CA ALA A 525 -15.84 -0.03 -13.08
C ALA A 525 -15.54 -0.71 -14.42
N LEU A 526 -14.49 -1.53 -14.50
CA LEU A 526 -14.17 -2.34 -15.68
C LEU A 526 -15.33 -3.27 -16.06
N GLY A 527 -15.94 -3.95 -15.09
CA GLY A 527 -17.11 -4.80 -15.32
C GLY A 527 -18.32 -4.01 -15.80
N SER A 528 -18.51 -2.82 -15.23
CA SER A 528 -19.60 -1.90 -15.60
C SER A 528 -19.44 -1.27 -16.98
N MET A 529 -18.21 -1.15 -17.48
CA MET A 529 -17.91 -0.76 -18.86
C MET A 529 -18.19 -1.90 -19.84
N LEU A 530 -17.87 -3.14 -19.45
CA LEU A 530 -18.09 -4.32 -20.29
C LEU A 530 -19.58 -4.65 -20.47
N SER A 531 -20.40 -4.50 -19.41
CA SER A 531 -21.82 -4.90 -19.39
C SER A 531 -22.64 -4.37 -20.57
N ASN A 532 -22.43 -3.11 -20.96
CA ASN A 532 -23.12 -2.43 -22.06
C ASN A 532 -22.28 -2.25 -23.33
N SER A 533 -21.17 -3.00 -23.43
CA SER A 533 -20.42 -3.10 -24.67
C SER A 533 -21.12 -4.00 -25.68
N THR A 534 -21.12 -3.58 -26.95
CA THR A 534 -21.54 -4.41 -28.07
C THR A 534 -20.36 -5.27 -28.53
N SER A 535 -20.60 -6.55 -28.80
CA SER A 535 -19.55 -7.46 -29.25
C SER A 535 -20.06 -8.44 -30.32
N ALA A 536 -19.14 -8.98 -31.12
CA ALA A 536 -19.49 -9.94 -32.15
C ALA A 536 -19.90 -11.29 -31.53
N PRO A 537 -20.83 -12.03 -32.16
CA PRO A 537 -21.15 -13.39 -31.73
C PRO A 537 -19.93 -14.31 -31.87
N LEU A 538 -19.83 -15.31 -31.01
CA LEU A 538 -18.83 -16.36 -31.09
C LEU A 538 -19.11 -17.24 -32.32
N ARG A 539 -18.04 -17.68 -33.00
CA ARG A 539 -18.14 -18.50 -34.23
C ARG A 539 -18.71 -19.92 -33.99
N SER A 540 -18.76 -20.40 -32.75
CA SER A 540 -19.21 -21.76 -32.41
C SER A 540 -20.74 -21.90 -32.42
N LYS A 541 -21.23 -22.90 -33.19
CA LYS A 541 -22.66 -23.24 -33.34
C LYS A 541 -23.23 -24.13 -32.21
N SER A 542 -22.42 -24.60 -31.27
CA SER A 542 -22.89 -25.50 -30.20
C SER A 542 -23.60 -24.73 -29.09
N ASP A 543 -24.90 -24.98 -28.87
CA ASP A 543 -25.74 -24.35 -27.83
C ASP A 543 -26.03 -25.35 -26.69
N SER A 544 -24.97 -25.95 -26.13
CA SER A 544 -25.11 -26.97 -25.08
C SER A 544 -25.27 -26.35 -23.68
N ALA A 545 -25.99 -27.05 -22.79
CA ALA A 545 -26.11 -26.63 -21.39
C ALA A 545 -24.73 -26.55 -20.70
N LEU A 546 -23.82 -27.47 -21.01
CA LEU A 546 -22.46 -27.47 -20.49
C LEU A 546 -21.70 -26.17 -20.81
N ARG A 547 -21.81 -25.66 -22.04
CA ARG A 547 -21.17 -24.42 -22.49
C ARG A 547 -21.63 -23.19 -21.68
N HIS A 548 -22.90 -23.13 -21.31
CA HIS A 548 -23.46 -21.97 -20.61
C HIS A 548 -23.41 -22.09 -19.09
N LYS A 549 -23.40 -23.32 -18.57
CA LYS A 549 -23.44 -23.58 -17.12
C LYS A 549 -22.08 -23.86 -16.51
N SER A 550 -21.03 -24.15 -17.30
CA SER A 550 -19.68 -24.41 -16.78
C SER A 550 -19.10 -23.24 -15.99
N PHE A 551 -19.23 -22.01 -16.50
CA PHE A 551 -18.73 -20.82 -15.81
C PHE A 551 -19.48 -20.56 -14.49
N PRO A 552 -20.83 -20.50 -14.44
CA PRO A 552 -21.56 -20.43 -13.18
C PRO A 552 -21.21 -21.56 -12.20
N ALA A 553 -21.08 -22.81 -12.67
CA ALA A 553 -20.70 -23.94 -11.82
C ALA A 553 -19.29 -23.77 -11.24
N LEU A 554 -18.33 -23.30 -12.04
CA LEU A 554 -16.99 -22.95 -11.56
C LEU A 554 -17.06 -21.87 -10.49
N LEU A 555 -17.84 -20.79 -10.71
CA LEU A 555 -18.01 -19.73 -9.73
C LEU A 555 -18.63 -20.26 -8.42
N THR A 556 -19.57 -21.21 -8.48
CA THR A 556 -20.12 -21.85 -7.29
C THR A 556 -19.03 -22.58 -6.50
N VAL A 557 -18.25 -23.44 -7.14
CA VAL A 557 -17.16 -24.18 -6.47
C VAL A 557 -16.14 -23.21 -5.86
N VAL A 558 -15.69 -22.25 -6.66
CA VAL A 558 -14.74 -21.21 -6.25
C VAL A 558 -15.27 -20.40 -5.06
N SER A 559 -16.54 -20.01 -5.08
CA SER A 559 -17.15 -19.24 -3.99
C SER A 559 -17.21 -20.03 -2.67
N ILE A 560 -17.51 -21.33 -2.72
CA ILE A 560 -17.56 -22.19 -1.52
C ILE A 560 -16.16 -22.38 -0.94
N VAL A 561 -15.17 -22.66 -1.79
CA VAL A 561 -13.77 -22.80 -1.36
C VAL A 561 -13.26 -21.50 -0.76
N MET A 562 -13.50 -20.37 -1.43
CA MET A 562 -13.10 -19.05 -0.96
C MET A 562 -13.79 -18.69 0.37
N LEU A 563 -15.07 -19.03 0.54
CA LEU A 563 -15.82 -18.81 1.77
C LEU A 563 -15.21 -19.60 2.93
N TYR A 564 -14.95 -20.89 2.73
CA TYR A 564 -14.35 -21.76 3.74
C TYR A 564 -12.99 -21.23 4.19
N ILE A 565 -12.10 -20.93 3.24
CA ILE A 565 -10.75 -20.44 3.55
C ILE A 565 -10.81 -19.06 4.21
N SER A 566 -11.59 -18.12 3.68
CA SER A 566 -11.70 -16.77 4.26
C SER A 566 -12.26 -16.81 5.69
N ALA A 567 -13.24 -17.68 5.94
CA ALA A 567 -13.79 -17.88 7.29
C ALA A 567 -12.74 -18.48 8.25
N GLN A 568 -11.93 -19.43 7.79
CA GLN A 568 -10.80 -19.94 8.56
C GLN A 568 -9.78 -18.85 8.90
N LEU A 569 -9.41 -18.00 7.94
CA LEU A 569 -8.47 -16.90 8.16
C LEU A 569 -9.00 -15.84 9.13
N VAL A 570 -10.29 -15.49 9.05
CA VAL A 570 -10.93 -14.62 10.06
C VAL A 570 -10.93 -15.28 11.43
N SER A 571 -11.14 -16.60 11.50
CA SER A 571 -11.12 -17.36 12.75
C SER A 571 -9.71 -17.44 13.35
N ALA A 572 -8.69 -17.63 12.51
CA ALA A 572 -7.28 -17.63 12.90
C ALA A 572 -6.88 -16.27 13.49
N ASN A 573 -7.18 -15.19 12.76
CA ASN A 573 -6.94 -13.82 13.19
C ASN A 573 -7.67 -13.50 14.51
N SER A 574 -8.93 -13.93 14.65
CA SER A 574 -9.69 -13.74 15.89
C SER A 574 -9.10 -14.53 17.06
N SER A 575 -8.59 -15.74 16.82
CA SER A 575 -7.93 -16.56 17.83
C SER A 575 -6.62 -15.92 18.28
N TYR A 576 -5.83 -15.37 17.36
CA TYR A 576 -4.61 -14.63 17.70
C TYR A 576 -4.90 -13.32 18.45
N LYS A 577 -5.98 -12.60 18.08
CA LYS A 577 -6.45 -11.46 18.88
C LYS A 577 -6.73 -11.88 20.32
N HIS A 578 -7.39 -13.01 20.49
CA HIS A 578 -7.72 -13.54 21.80
C HIS A 578 -6.46 -13.91 22.61
N THR A 579 -5.41 -14.44 21.97
CA THR A 579 -4.09 -14.63 22.60
C THR A 579 -3.55 -13.33 23.19
N ILE A 580 -3.58 -12.23 22.43
CA ILE A 580 -3.12 -10.92 22.90
C ILE A 580 -3.94 -10.46 24.12
N GLU A 581 -5.27 -10.58 24.04
CA GLU A 581 -6.18 -10.19 25.12
C GLU A 581 -5.98 -11.03 26.40
N VAL A 582 -5.72 -12.34 26.26
CA VAL A 582 -5.47 -13.25 27.39
C VAL A 582 -4.13 -12.93 28.06
N ALA A 583 -3.07 -12.75 27.28
CA ALA A 583 -1.75 -12.46 27.83
C ALA A 583 -1.62 -11.09 28.52
N GLN A 584 -2.55 -10.17 28.25
CA GLN A 584 -2.67 -8.92 29.03
C GLN A 584 -3.24 -9.15 30.43
N LYS A 585 -3.94 -10.27 30.66
CA LYS A 585 -4.69 -10.55 31.89
C LYS A 585 -4.14 -11.75 32.67
N SER A 586 -3.49 -12.68 31.99
CA SER A 586 -2.97 -13.93 32.54
C SER A 586 -1.50 -14.09 32.22
N LYS A 587 -0.78 -14.75 33.13
CA LYS A 587 0.59 -15.23 32.94
C LYS A 587 0.66 -16.75 32.81
N ASP A 588 -0.49 -17.43 32.82
CA ASP A 588 -0.54 -18.88 32.67
C ASP A 588 -0.20 -19.29 31.24
N TYR A 589 0.78 -20.18 31.11
CA TYR A 589 1.26 -20.65 29.81
C TYR A 589 0.16 -21.33 28.99
N ASN A 590 -0.66 -22.19 29.60
CA ASN A 590 -1.69 -22.95 28.89
C ASN A 590 -2.83 -22.03 28.42
N GLU A 591 -3.21 -21.05 29.23
CA GLU A 591 -4.23 -20.07 28.86
C GLU A 591 -3.81 -19.21 27.67
N ILE A 592 -2.55 -18.76 27.63
CA ILE A 592 -2.02 -17.94 26.53
C ILE A 592 -1.86 -18.78 25.25
N VAL A 593 -1.33 -20.00 25.38
CA VAL A 593 -0.95 -20.83 24.24
C VAL A 593 -2.15 -21.49 23.58
N ALA A 594 -3.21 -21.86 24.31
CA ALA A 594 -4.38 -22.51 23.72
C ALA A 594 -5.02 -21.74 22.53
N PRO A 595 -5.34 -20.43 22.63
CA PRO A 595 -5.83 -19.67 21.49
C PRO A 595 -4.76 -19.43 20.41
N LEU A 596 -3.48 -19.39 20.78
CA LEU A 596 -2.38 -19.21 19.82
C LEU A 596 -2.19 -20.46 18.95
N ASP A 597 -2.18 -21.64 19.57
CA ASP A 597 -2.09 -22.92 18.85
C ASP A 597 -3.33 -23.13 17.96
N LYS A 598 -4.51 -22.68 18.40
CA LYS A 598 -5.68 -22.62 17.54
C LYS A 598 -5.45 -21.73 16.32
N ALA A 599 -4.92 -20.52 16.50
CA ALA A 599 -4.62 -19.60 15.39
C ALA A 599 -3.64 -20.22 14.39
N ILE A 600 -2.57 -20.87 14.88
CA ILE A 600 -1.55 -21.54 14.07
C ILE A 600 -2.12 -22.75 13.33
N SER A 601 -3.02 -23.52 13.94
CA SER A 601 -3.66 -24.66 13.27
C SER A 601 -4.54 -24.24 12.09
N LEU A 602 -5.16 -23.04 12.18
CA LEU A 602 -6.03 -22.48 11.15
C LEU A 602 -5.26 -21.71 10.07
N HIS A 603 -4.11 -21.13 10.42
CA HIS A 603 -3.22 -20.45 9.48
C HIS A 603 -1.75 -20.82 9.76
N PRO A 604 -1.31 -22.00 9.28
CA PRO A 604 0.06 -22.46 9.49
C PRO A 604 1.09 -21.53 8.86
N ALA A 605 2.28 -21.47 9.46
CA ALA A 605 3.41 -20.65 9.00
C ALA A 605 3.16 -19.13 8.94
N HIS A 606 2.16 -18.61 9.66
CA HIS A 606 1.94 -17.17 9.76
C HIS A 606 3.10 -16.49 10.52
N PRO A 607 3.82 -15.52 9.91
CA PRO A 607 5.00 -14.90 10.52
C PRO A 607 4.71 -14.27 11.89
N ASP A 608 3.59 -13.54 12.02
CA ASP A 608 3.30 -12.86 13.29
C ASP A 608 2.91 -13.84 14.40
N TYR A 609 2.29 -14.98 14.08
CA TYR A 609 1.85 -15.94 15.11
C TYR A 609 3.04 -16.77 15.60
N LEU A 610 4.00 -17.03 14.71
CA LEU A 610 5.17 -17.83 15.02
C LEU A 610 6.31 -16.98 15.58
N LEU A 611 6.58 -15.78 15.06
CA LEU A 611 7.76 -15.00 15.41
C LEU A 611 7.53 -13.50 15.63
N THR A 612 6.99 -12.77 14.65
CA THR A 612 7.11 -11.31 14.55
C THR A 612 6.03 -10.50 15.28
N GLY A 613 4.96 -11.16 15.72
CA GLY A 613 3.85 -10.51 16.39
C GLY A 613 4.17 -10.16 17.84
N GLN A 614 3.29 -9.36 18.45
CA GLN A 614 3.41 -8.94 19.86
C GLN A 614 3.61 -10.13 20.82
N ILE A 615 2.97 -11.26 20.50
CA ILE A 615 3.10 -12.52 21.22
C ILE A 615 3.26 -13.61 20.19
N SER A 616 4.34 -14.36 20.26
CA SER A 616 4.65 -15.35 19.23
C SER A 616 5.00 -16.69 19.83
N ARG A 617 4.70 -17.77 19.11
CA ARG A 617 4.88 -19.13 19.64
C ARG A 617 6.35 -19.44 19.90
N ILE A 618 7.24 -19.05 18.98
CA ILE A 618 8.70 -19.17 19.15
C ILE A 618 9.16 -18.32 20.33
N GLY A 619 8.66 -17.07 20.46
CA GLY A 619 8.98 -16.19 21.58
C GLY A 619 8.64 -16.80 22.94
N ILE A 620 7.42 -17.33 23.10
CA ILE A 620 6.99 -18.00 24.34
C ILE A 620 7.87 -19.21 24.65
N LEU A 621 8.12 -20.07 23.66
CA LEU A 621 8.93 -21.29 23.86
C LEU A 621 10.36 -20.94 24.31
N LEU A 622 10.97 -19.91 23.72
CA LEU A 622 12.30 -19.44 24.13
C LEU A 622 12.31 -18.83 25.52
N GLN A 623 11.28 -18.06 25.87
CA GLN A 623 11.14 -17.49 27.20
C GLN A 623 11.05 -18.59 28.26
N VAL A 624 10.21 -19.60 28.04
CA VAL A 624 10.07 -20.75 28.96
C VAL A 624 11.36 -21.57 29.01
N SER A 625 11.99 -21.83 27.86
CA SER A 625 13.29 -22.50 27.80
C SER A 625 14.33 -21.77 28.66
N ASN A 626 14.45 -20.45 28.52
CA ASN A 626 15.40 -19.66 29.30
C ASN A 626 15.10 -19.68 30.80
N GLN A 627 13.83 -19.65 31.21
CA GLN A 627 13.43 -19.75 32.63
C GLN A 627 13.77 -21.11 33.26
N LEU A 628 13.65 -22.19 32.50
CA LEU A 628 13.93 -23.55 32.98
C LEU A 628 15.40 -23.93 32.93
N LYS A 629 16.25 -23.16 32.25
CA LYS A 629 17.67 -23.50 32.02
C LYS A 629 18.44 -23.80 33.31
N ALA A 630 18.17 -23.07 34.39
CA ALA A 630 18.85 -23.28 35.67
C ALA A 630 18.24 -24.39 36.54
N THR A 631 16.98 -24.78 36.31
CA THR A 631 16.20 -25.65 37.20
C THR A 631 15.89 -27.03 36.61
N ASP A 632 15.69 -27.11 35.29
CA ASP A 632 15.40 -28.35 34.56
C ASP A 632 15.90 -28.22 33.11
N GLN A 633 17.18 -28.53 32.92
CA GLN A 633 17.85 -28.44 31.62
C GLN A 633 17.19 -29.31 30.55
N THR A 634 16.69 -30.50 30.91
CA THR A 634 16.06 -31.41 29.93
C THR A 634 14.77 -30.81 29.37
N LYS A 635 13.92 -30.24 30.24
CA LYS A 635 12.72 -29.53 29.78
C LYS A 635 13.07 -28.25 29.02
N SER A 636 14.08 -27.50 29.48
CA SER A 636 14.58 -26.31 28.78
C SER A 636 14.97 -26.63 27.33
N ASP A 637 15.72 -27.72 27.12
CA ASP A 637 16.16 -28.18 25.80
C ASP A 637 14.98 -28.65 24.93
N ALA A 638 13.98 -29.31 25.53
CA ALA A 638 12.78 -29.72 24.81
C ALA A 638 11.99 -28.52 24.25
N PHE A 639 11.81 -27.45 25.05
CA PHE A 639 11.16 -26.22 24.59
C PHE A 639 11.99 -25.48 23.53
N PHE A 640 13.32 -25.44 23.71
CA PHE A 640 14.21 -24.86 22.71
C PHE A 640 14.08 -25.60 21.36
N MET A 641 14.09 -26.94 21.38
CA MET A 641 13.99 -27.75 20.16
C MET A 641 12.64 -27.59 19.46
N GLN A 642 11.55 -27.40 20.21
CA GLN A 642 10.26 -27.03 19.62
C GLN A 642 10.31 -25.67 18.94
N ALA A 643 10.94 -24.67 19.57
CA ALA A 643 11.12 -23.34 18.99
C ALA A 643 11.95 -23.41 17.69
N GLN A 644 13.04 -24.18 17.68
CA GLN A 644 13.88 -24.39 16.50
C GLN A 644 13.09 -25.06 15.37
N ASN A 645 12.30 -26.10 15.65
CA ASN A 645 11.52 -26.79 14.62
C ASN A 645 10.49 -25.84 13.96
N LEU A 646 9.79 -25.03 14.77
CA LEU A 646 8.88 -24.01 14.23
C LEU A 646 9.63 -22.96 13.39
N LEU A 647 10.82 -22.55 13.82
CA LEU A 647 11.65 -21.63 13.05
C LEU A 647 12.13 -22.24 11.73
N ASP A 648 12.58 -23.50 11.73
CA ASP A 648 13.02 -24.21 10.52
C ASP A 648 11.90 -24.34 9.48
N GLN A 649 10.66 -24.52 9.95
CA GLN A 649 9.47 -24.49 9.10
C GLN A 649 9.19 -23.09 8.56
N LEU A 650 9.32 -22.07 9.41
CA LEU A 650 9.09 -20.68 9.03
C LEU A 650 10.14 -20.17 8.03
N VAL A 651 11.43 -20.49 8.20
CA VAL A 651 12.51 -20.15 7.27
C VAL A 651 12.22 -20.66 5.85
N LYS A 652 11.61 -21.84 5.71
CA LYS A 652 11.25 -22.39 4.39
C LYS A 652 10.11 -21.63 3.70
N LYS A 653 9.24 -20.98 4.48
CA LYS A 653 8.05 -20.26 3.97
C LYS A 653 8.27 -18.76 3.85
N GLU A 654 9.18 -18.23 4.66
CA GLU A 654 9.50 -16.80 4.78
C GLU A 654 11.02 -16.58 4.71
N PRO A 655 11.72 -17.11 3.67
CA PRO A 655 13.19 -17.12 3.62
C PRO A 655 13.81 -15.72 3.59
N HIS A 656 13.07 -14.72 3.11
CA HIS A 656 13.54 -13.34 2.98
C HIS A 656 12.99 -12.40 4.07
N ASN A 657 12.32 -12.94 5.10
CA ASN A 657 11.91 -12.13 6.24
C ASN A 657 13.11 -11.87 7.15
N ARG A 658 13.59 -10.62 7.21
CA ARG A 658 14.76 -10.23 8.00
C ARG A 658 14.67 -10.67 9.47
N SER A 659 13.49 -10.59 10.09
CA SER A 659 13.31 -11.00 11.48
C SER A 659 13.50 -12.51 11.67
N VAL A 660 13.05 -13.31 10.70
CA VAL A 660 13.26 -14.78 10.68
C VAL A 660 14.75 -15.09 10.55
N VAL A 661 15.44 -14.39 9.64
CA VAL A 661 16.89 -14.54 9.42
C VAL A 661 17.68 -14.19 10.69
N MET A 662 17.35 -13.09 11.35
CA MET A 662 18.00 -12.68 12.59
C MET A 662 17.67 -13.61 13.75
N GLN A 663 16.45 -14.17 13.79
CA GLN A 663 16.12 -15.16 14.80
C GLN A 663 16.92 -16.45 14.63
N GLN A 664 17.17 -16.90 13.40
CA GLN A 664 18.02 -18.08 13.15
C GLN A 664 19.47 -17.82 13.58
N LEU A 665 20.00 -16.62 13.35
CA LEU A 665 21.30 -16.22 13.88
C LEU A 665 21.32 -16.33 15.42
N ASN A 666 20.29 -15.79 16.07
CA ASN A 666 20.17 -15.85 17.53
C ASN A 666 20.10 -17.29 18.05
N MET A 667 19.48 -18.23 17.31
CA MET A 667 19.46 -19.64 17.70
C MET A 667 20.86 -20.27 17.74
N TYR A 668 21.70 -19.99 16.74
CA TYR A 668 23.08 -20.47 16.74
C TYR A 668 23.89 -19.89 17.91
N LEU A 669 23.71 -18.59 18.20
CA LEU A 669 24.37 -17.93 19.32
C LEU A 669 23.96 -18.51 20.68
N ILE A 670 22.66 -18.78 20.88
CA ILE A 670 22.17 -19.39 22.14
C ILE A 670 22.76 -20.79 22.35
N LYS A 671 22.94 -21.57 21.29
CA LYS A 671 23.58 -22.89 21.35
C LYS A 671 25.11 -22.85 21.51
N GLY A 672 25.73 -21.67 21.42
CA GLY A 672 27.19 -21.54 21.39
C GLY A 672 27.83 -22.02 20.07
N ASN A 673 27.03 -22.20 19.01
CA ASN A 673 27.51 -22.64 17.70
C ASN A 673 28.05 -21.46 16.89
N GLN A 674 29.17 -20.89 17.33
CA GLN A 674 29.73 -19.64 16.78
C GLN A 674 30.12 -19.76 15.30
N GLN A 675 30.67 -20.91 14.89
CA GLN A 675 31.04 -21.12 13.49
C GLN A 675 29.81 -21.13 12.58
N GLU A 676 28.71 -21.76 12.99
CA GLU A 676 27.44 -21.72 12.25
C GLU A 676 26.79 -20.34 12.27
N ALA A 677 26.88 -19.62 13.40
CA ALA A 677 26.44 -18.23 13.47
C ALA A 677 27.22 -17.34 12.49
N LEU A 678 28.54 -17.54 12.36
CA LEU A 678 29.38 -16.80 11.42
C LEU A 678 29.04 -17.15 9.98
N ASN A 679 28.91 -18.44 9.68
CA ASN A 679 28.54 -18.93 8.34
C ASN A 679 27.18 -18.36 7.94
N TRP A 680 26.20 -18.40 8.85
CA TRP A 680 24.87 -17.83 8.64
C TRP A 680 24.96 -16.32 8.40
N SER A 681 25.55 -15.56 9.32
CA SER A 681 25.70 -14.10 9.17
C SER A 681 26.32 -13.71 7.82
N ASN A 682 27.42 -14.34 7.43
CA ASN A 682 28.08 -14.09 6.15
C ASN A 682 27.21 -14.44 4.95
N SER A 683 26.43 -15.53 5.02
CA SER A 683 25.53 -15.93 3.93
C SER A 683 24.38 -14.94 3.71
N GLN A 684 24.00 -14.16 4.73
CA GLN A 684 22.85 -13.25 4.70
C GLN A 684 23.24 -11.81 4.33
N ILE A 685 24.50 -11.42 4.47
CA ILE A 685 24.99 -10.09 4.10
C ILE A 685 24.65 -9.72 2.63
N PRO A 686 24.77 -10.61 1.63
CA PRO A 686 24.36 -10.30 0.25
C PRO A 686 22.87 -10.00 0.09
N ASP A 687 22.01 -10.60 0.91
CA ASP A 687 20.55 -10.39 0.88
C ASP A 687 20.12 -9.18 1.72
N TYR A 688 20.97 -8.73 2.65
CA TYR A 688 20.74 -7.54 3.49
C TYR A 688 21.97 -6.62 3.51
N PRO A 689 22.43 -6.11 2.35
CA PRO A 689 23.69 -5.39 2.22
C PRO A 689 23.77 -4.12 3.06
N TRP A 690 22.62 -3.57 3.45
CA TRP A 690 22.48 -2.33 4.23
C TRP A 690 21.95 -2.57 5.65
N TYR A 691 22.10 -3.79 6.17
CA TYR A 691 21.76 -4.12 7.54
C TYR A 691 23.02 -4.27 8.38
N ILE A 692 23.37 -3.21 9.10
CA ILE A 692 24.68 -3.04 9.75
C ILE A 692 24.96 -4.13 10.79
N ASP A 693 23.95 -4.59 11.50
CA ASP A 693 24.07 -5.60 12.56
C ASP A 693 24.70 -6.91 12.05
N LEU A 694 24.44 -7.32 10.80
CA LEU A 694 25.05 -8.54 10.25
C LEU A 694 26.58 -8.41 10.13
N TYR A 695 27.07 -7.24 9.73
CA TYR A 695 28.51 -6.96 9.65
C TYR A 695 29.12 -6.96 11.06
N GLU A 696 28.46 -6.32 12.03
CA GLU A 696 28.92 -6.31 13.43
C GLU A 696 29.02 -7.73 14.00
N LYS A 697 27.97 -8.55 13.80
CA LYS A 697 27.96 -9.94 14.28
C LYS A 697 29.04 -10.77 13.61
N SER A 698 29.23 -10.64 12.30
CA SER A 698 30.31 -11.33 11.59
C SER A 698 31.69 -10.95 12.14
N MET A 699 31.95 -9.65 12.35
CA MET A 699 33.22 -9.18 12.90
C MET A 699 33.47 -9.69 14.32
N ALA A 700 32.47 -9.58 15.20
CA ALA A 700 32.57 -10.05 16.58
C ALA A 700 32.82 -11.57 16.67
N LEU A 701 32.11 -12.36 15.85
CA LEU A 701 32.29 -13.82 15.79
C LEU A 701 33.67 -14.21 15.28
N ASN A 702 34.24 -13.46 14.34
CA ASN A 702 35.62 -13.70 13.90
C ASN A 702 36.63 -13.42 15.02
N ILE A 703 36.45 -12.36 15.82
CA ILE A 703 37.32 -12.08 16.98
C ILE A 703 37.23 -13.20 18.02
N GLU A 704 36.03 -13.70 18.29
CA GLU A 704 35.81 -14.78 19.24
C GLU A 704 36.47 -16.09 18.76
N LEU A 705 36.27 -16.46 17.49
CA LEU A 705 36.88 -17.63 16.89
C LEU A 705 38.41 -17.50 16.75
N ALA A 706 38.93 -16.29 16.52
CA ALA A 706 40.37 -16.03 16.60
C ALA A 706 40.89 -16.31 18.02
N SER A 707 40.20 -15.83 19.04
CA SER A 707 40.60 -16.06 20.44
C SER A 707 40.65 -17.56 20.77
N GLN A 708 39.67 -18.34 20.31
CA GLN A 708 39.69 -19.81 20.44
C GLN A 708 40.82 -20.49 19.65
N ALA A 709 41.13 -19.98 18.45
CA ALA A 709 42.26 -20.48 17.66
C ALA A 709 43.59 -20.20 18.39
N LYS A 710 43.70 -19.06 19.07
CA LYS A 710 44.86 -18.75 19.91
C LYS A 710 45.02 -19.73 21.07
N GLU A 711 43.93 -20.04 21.77
CA GLU A 711 43.93 -21.04 22.85
C GLU A 711 44.36 -22.43 22.36
N LYS A 712 44.00 -22.78 21.11
CA LYS A 712 44.38 -24.05 20.45
C LYS A 712 45.76 -24.01 19.77
N ASN A 713 46.48 -22.90 19.89
CA ASN A 713 47.76 -22.64 19.23
C ASN A 713 47.74 -22.81 17.69
N ASP A 714 46.61 -22.46 17.03
CA ASP A 714 46.45 -22.49 15.58
C ASP A 714 46.64 -21.09 14.95
N ALA A 715 47.89 -20.79 14.58
CA ALA A 715 48.26 -19.50 14.01
C ALA A 715 47.60 -19.23 12.64
N ASN A 716 47.31 -20.26 11.86
CA ASN A 716 46.72 -20.10 10.53
C ASN A 716 45.27 -19.63 10.65
N VAL A 717 44.47 -20.33 11.46
CA VAL A 717 43.06 -19.96 11.69
C VAL A 717 42.97 -18.62 12.42
N PHE A 718 43.86 -18.38 13.39
CA PHE A 718 43.93 -17.09 14.08
C PHE A 718 44.08 -15.92 13.09
N ASN A 719 45.12 -15.95 12.25
CA ASN A 719 45.39 -14.87 11.30
C ASN A 719 44.28 -14.74 10.26
N GLN A 720 43.76 -15.85 9.74
CA GLN A 720 42.64 -15.85 8.79
C GLN A 720 41.40 -15.16 9.34
N ARG A 721 41.06 -15.39 10.62
CA ARG A 721 39.91 -14.75 11.28
C ARG A 721 40.13 -13.26 11.46
N LEU A 722 41.34 -12.83 11.85
CA LEU A 722 41.67 -11.41 11.93
C LEU A 722 41.62 -10.71 10.55
N ASP A 723 42.10 -11.35 9.49
CA ASP A 723 41.98 -10.82 8.12
C ASP A 723 40.52 -10.68 7.68
N SER A 724 39.67 -11.63 8.09
CA SER A 724 38.23 -11.59 7.77
C SER A 724 37.53 -10.38 8.38
N VAL A 725 37.92 -9.95 9.59
CA VAL A 725 37.41 -8.72 10.23
C VAL A 725 37.76 -7.49 9.40
N LEU A 726 39.03 -7.37 8.97
CA LEU A 726 39.50 -6.23 8.19
C LEU A 726 38.85 -6.18 6.80
N ALA A 727 38.65 -7.32 6.16
CA ALA A 727 37.93 -7.42 4.88
C ALA A 727 36.46 -6.98 5.01
N MET A 728 35.79 -7.39 6.10
CA MET A 728 34.42 -6.98 6.38
C MET A 728 34.34 -5.47 6.65
N TYR A 729 35.26 -4.93 7.45
CA TYR A 729 35.36 -3.50 7.72
C TYR A 729 35.57 -2.68 6.44
N LYS A 730 36.47 -3.13 5.56
CA LYS A 730 36.69 -2.51 4.24
C LYS A 730 35.42 -2.47 3.41
N THR A 731 34.65 -3.57 3.39
CA THR A 731 33.35 -3.64 2.68
C THR A 731 32.37 -2.58 3.20
N VAL A 732 32.30 -2.39 4.53
CA VAL A 732 31.45 -1.35 5.14
C VAL A 732 31.91 0.05 4.73
N LEU A 733 33.21 0.33 4.75
CA LEU A 733 33.76 1.62 4.34
C LEU A 733 33.47 1.93 2.86
N GLU A 734 33.62 0.94 1.97
CA GLU A 734 33.28 1.09 0.55
C GLU A 734 31.80 1.41 0.34
N ARG A 735 30.90 0.78 1.12
CA ARG A 735 29.48 1.10 1.08
C ARG A 735 29.17 2.50 1.59
N ILE A 736 29.78 2.91 2.70
CA ILE A 736 29.66 4.28 3.23
C ILE A 736 30.12 5.28 2.16
N GLU A 737 31.23 5.02 1.47
CA GLU A 737 31.71 5.87 0.39
C GLU A 737 30.69 5.95 -0.76
N SER A 738 30.08 4.82 -1.11
CA SER A 738 29.07 4.77 -2.19
C SER A 738 27.82 5.62 -1.89
N LEU A 739 27.48 5.84 -0.62
CA LEU A 739 26.34 6.69 -0.23
C LEU A 739 26.56 8.16 -0.60
N LYS A 740 27.82 8.60 -0.74
CA LYS A 740 28.13 9.96 -1.20
C LYS A 740 27.72 10.23 -2.64
N ASN A 741 27.44 9.17 -3.42
CA ASN A 741 26.96 9.28 -4.80
C ASN A 741 25.44 9.52 -4.89
N LEU A 742 24.73 9.53 -3.76
CA LEU A 742 23.30 9.84 -3.75
C LEU A 742 23.04 11.30 -4.16
N PRO A 743 21.94 11.58 -4.87
CA PRO A 743 21.56 12.96 -5.15
C PRO A 743 21.42 13.77 -3.85
N ALA A 744 21.88 15.03 -3.84
CA ALA A 744 21.86 15.88 -2.64
C ALA A 744 20.46 16.08 -2.01
N GLY A 745 19.38 15.93 -2.80
CA GLY A 745 18.00 16.01 -2.31
C GLY A 745 17.42 14.71 -1.76
N GLN A 746 18.16 13.60 -1.80
CA GLN A 746 17.72 12.27 -1.37
C GLN A 746 18.42 11.88 -0.05
N SER A 747 17.67 11.37 0.93
CA SER A 747 18.24 10.84 2.17
C SER A 747 18.85 9.48 1.90
N GLN A 748 19.88 9.13 2.67
CA GLN A 748 20.43 7.78 2.66
C GLN A 748 19.41 6.73 3.13
N GLY A 749 18.49 7.10 4.02
CA GLY A 749 17.60 6.18 4.73
C GLY A 749 18.07 5.93 6.17
N ARG A 750 18.06 4.66 6.62
CA ARG A 750 18.58 4.27 7.94
C ARG A 750 20.06 4.62 8.07
N ASP A 751 20.50 4.83 9.29
CA ASP A 751 21.92 5.05 9.58
C ASP A 751 22.74 3.83 9.16
N PHE A 752 23.79 4.08 8.38
CA PHE A 752 24.76 3.09 7.96
C PHE A 752 26.15 3.72 8.06
N ALA A 753 26.81 3.46 9.19
CA ALA A 753 28.10 4.06 9.53
C ALA A 753 28.95 3.05 10.32
N VAL A 754 30.25 3.35 10.46
CA VAL A 754 31.11 2.60 11.38
C VAL A 754 30.61 2.80 12.80
N THR A 755 30.28 1.70 13.47
CA THR A 755 29.73 1.69 14.82
C THR A 755 30.83 1.52 15.88
N PRO A 756 30.55 1.81 17.16
CA PRO A 756 31.48 1.54 18.25
C PRO A 756 31.90 0.05 18.33
N SER A 757 30.97 -0.87 18.04
CA SER A 757 31.23 -2.31 18.01
C SER A 757 32.21 -2.69 16.89
N MET A 758 32.05 -2.12 15.69
CA MET A 758 33.00 -2.34 14.59
C MET A 758 34.38 -1.78 14.89
N ALA A 759 34.44 -0.54 15.40
CA ALA A 759 35.69 0.11 15.78
C ALA A 759 36.43 -0.68 16.87
N LEU A 760 35.70 -1.21 17.84
CA LEU A 760 36.24 -2.13 18.85
C LEU A 760 36.83 -3.38 18.20
N ASN A 761 36.07 -4.09 17.35
CA ASN A 761 36.53 -5.32 16.71
C ASN A 761 37.79 -5.09 15.85
N VAL A 762 37.85 -3.99 15.08
CA VAL A 762 39.04 -3.63 14.30
C VAL A 762 40.20 -3.25 15.21
N GLY A 763 39.94 -2.50 16.29
CA GLY A 763 40.94 -2.17 17.29
C GLY A 763 41.53 -3.41 17.97
N GLN A 764 40.71 -4.43 18.24
CA GLN A 764 41.16 -5.72 18.73
C GLN A 764 42.07 -6.44 17.74
N VAL A 765 41.79 -6.39 16.43
CA VAL A 765 42.70 -6.93 15.40
C VAL A 765 44.07 -6.26 15.48
N HIS A 766 44.11 -4.93 15.49
CA HIS A 766 45.36 -4.18 15.58
C HIS A 766 46.12 -4.51 16.88
N TYR A 767 45.41 -4.56 18.01
CA TYR A 767 45.99 -4.94 19.31
C TYR A 767 46.59 -6.35 19.27
N MET A 768 45.84 -7.33 18.75
CA MET A 768 46.27 -8.72 18.64
C MET A 768 47.47 -8.90 17.70
N ARG A 769 47.65 -8.00 16.72
CA ARG A 769 48.82 -7.93 15.82
C ARG A 769 50.00 -7.14 16.39
N GLY A 770 49.86 -6.55 17.57
CA GLY A 770 50.89 -5.70 18.19
C GLY A 770 50.92 -4.25 17.68
N ASP A 771 49.98 -3.85 16.84
CA ASP A 771 49.82 -2.46 16.39
C ASP A 771 48.94 -1.67 17.38
N TYR A 772 49.51 -1.36 18.53
CA TYR A 772 48.76 -0.66 19.59
C TYR A 772 48.42 0.80 19.21
N ALA A 773 49.23 1.44 18.37
CA ALA A 773 48.97 2.80 17.90
C ALA A 773 47.74 2.83 16.96
N GLY A 774 47.68 1.89 16.01
CA GLY A 774 46.51 1.71 15.14
C GLY A 774 45.25 1.34 15.91
N ALA A 775 45.37 0.45 16.90
CA ALA A 775 44.24 0.09 17.77
C ALA A 775 43.67 1.31 18.50
N ALA A 776 44.52 2.14 19.12
CA ALA A 776 44.08 3.36 19.80
C ALA A 776 43.45 4.36 18.82
N ALA A 777 44.03 4.53 17.63
CA ALA A 777 43.54 5.47 16.62
C ALA A 777 42.14 5.12 16.12
N VAL A 778 41.84 3.83 15.92
CA VAL A 778 40.52 3.38 15.45
C VAL A 778 39.45 3.45 16.56
N ILE A 779 39.81 3.13 17.80
CA ILE A 779 38.85 3.09 18.92
C ILE A 779 38.51 4.49 19.43
N LYS A 780 39.51 5.39 19.51
CA LYS A 780 39.40 6.72 20.15
C LYS A 780 38.16 7.54 19.74
N PRO A 781 37.77 7.64 18.46
CA PRO A 781 36.60 8.44 18.04
C PRO A 781 35.28 7.97 18.66
N TYR A 782 35.21 6.73 19.14
CA TYR A 782 34.00 6.11 19.68
C TYR A 782 34.03 5.97 21.21
N VAL A 783 35.08 6.46 21.87
CA VAL A 783 35.19 6.48 23.33
C VAL A 783 34.28 7.57 23.90
N THR A 784 33.43 7.19 24.86
CA THR A 784 32.55 8.11 25.59
C THR A 784 32.52 7.76 27.08
N ASP A 785 32.01 8.65 27.93
CA ASP A 785 31.82 8.42 29.36
C ASP A 785 30.40 7.96 29.74
N LYS A 786 29.58 7.63 28.73
CA LYS A 786 28.20 7.12 28.91
C LYS A 786 28.20 5.61 29.18
N PHE A 787 28.64 5.23 30.37
CA PHE A 787 28.89 3.85 30.78
C PHE A 787 27.65 3.05 31.21
N GLU A 788 26.45 3.58 30.99
CA GLU A 788 25.19 2.86 31.11
C GLU A 788 25.11 1.78 30.02
N ASP A 789 25.59 2.11 28.82
CA ASP A 789 25.70 1.19 27.70
C ASP A 789 26.91 0.26 27.87
N GLN A 790 26.67 -1.05 27.75
CA GLN A 790 27.71 -2.06 27.91
C GLN A 790 28.78 -1.97 26.81
N THR A 791 28.40 -1.66 25.57
CA THR A 791 29.33 -1.49 24.45
C THR A 791 30.29 -0.34 24.73
N ASN A 792 29.79 0.78 25.26
CA ASN A 792 30.64 1.92 25.62
C ASN A 792 31.67 1.57 26.70
N ARG A 793 31.28 0.75 27.69
CA ARG A 793 32.22 0.24 28.72
C ARG A 793 33.32 -0.59 28.10
N VAL A 794 32.97 -1.53 27.21
CA VAL A 794 33.96 -2.41 26.56
C VAL A 794 34.88 -1.62 25.63
N VAL A 795 34.35 -0.66 24.88
CA VAL A 795 35.13 0.26 24.03
C VAL A 795 36.16 1.03 24.86
N ALA A 796 35.73 1.64 25.98
CA ALA A 796 36.64 2.37 26.86
C ALA A 796 37.68 1.45 27.53
N ARG A 797 37.28 0.25 27.96
CA ARG A 797 38.19 -0.77 28.52
C ARG A 797 39.32 -1.11 27.56
N TRP A 798 38.99 -1.43 26.31
CA TRP A 798 39.99 -1.78 25.29
C TRP A 798 40.86 -0.58 24.89
N TYR A 799 40.29 0.63 24.83
CA TYR A 799 41.09 1.83 24.60
C TYR A 799 42.13 2.07 25.70
N LEU A 800 41.71 2.00 26.97
CA LEU A 800 42.60 2.19 28.12
C LEU A 800 43.67 1.09 28.19
N ALA A 801 43.32 -0.17 27.94
CA ALA A 801 44.28 -1.27 27.86
C ALA A 801 45.30 -1.08 26.72
N THR A 802 44.86 -0.52 25.59
CA THR A 802 45.74 -0.20 24.46
C THR A 802 46.74 0.91 24.81
N LEU A 803 46.30 1.97 25.49
CA LEU A 803 47.18 3.04 25.97
C LEU A 803 48.21 2.51 26.96
N GLN A 804 47.78 1.68 27.93
CA GLN A 804 48.69 1.08 28.90
C GLN A 804 49.72 0.14 28.25
N LYS A 805 49.29 -0.72 27.32
CA LYS A 805 50.18 -1.67 26.63
C LYS A 805 51.20 -0.97 25.72
N SER A 806 50.81 0.14 25.09
CA SER A 806 51.69 0.94 24.22
C SER A 806 52.68 1.84 24.98
N GLY A 807 52.52 2.01 26.29
CA GLY A 807 53.28 2.98 27.09
C GLY A 807 52.88 4.44 26.83
N ALA A 808 51.74 4.68 26.18
CA ALA A 808 51.19 6.01 25.97
C ALA A 808 50.58 6.60 27.25
N ALA A 809 50.39 7.92 27.29
CA ALA A 809 49.72 8.59 28.40
C ALA A 809 48.28 8.08 28.56
N VAL A 810 47.97 7.50 29.72
CA VAL A 810 46.65 6.95 30.05
C VAL A 810 45.69 8.08 30.38
N ASP A 811 44.47 8.00 29.84
CA ASP A 811 43.38 8.91 30.18
C ASP A 811 42.83 8.59 31.59
N ASN A 812 43.41 9.22 32.60
CA ASN A 812 43.07 8.97 34.00
C ASN A 812 41.65 9.41 34.37
N ASP A 813 41.08 10.43 33.69
CA ASP A 813 39.71 10.85 33.94
C ASP A 813 38.72 9.77 33.48
N LEU A 814 38.91 9.29 32.25
CA LEU A 814 38.10 8.19 31.70
C LEU A 814 38.24 6.91 32.53
N LEU A 815 39.47 6.55 32.92
CA LEU A 815 39.74 5.38 33.76
C LEU A 815 39.02 5.46 35.11
N ASN A 816 39.09 6.61 35.78
CA ASN A 816 38.43 6.81 37.07
C ASN A 816 36.90 6.74 36.94
N LYS A 817 36.33 7.34 35.89
CA LYS A 817 34.89 7.25 35.61
C LYS A 817 34.44 5.81 35.31
N LEU A 818 35.24 5.03 34.58
CA LEU A 818 34.93 3.65 34.24
C LEU A 818 34.97 2.75 35.48
N ILE A 819 36.00 2.88 36.32
CA ILE A 819 36.13 2.15 37.59
C ILE A 819 35.03 2.55 38.58
N ALA A 820 34.64 3.83 38.61
CA ALA A 820 33.53 4.29 39.45
C ALA A 820 32.19 3.64 39.04
N LYS A 821 32.03 3.29 37.76
CA LYS A 821 30.84 2.57 37.28
C LYS A 821 30.87 1.09 37.66
N ASP A 822 32.01 0.43 37.48
CA ASP A 822 32.22 -0.97 37.84
C ASP A 822 33.67 -1.18 38.31
N PRO A 823 33.91 -1.42 39.61
CA PRO A 823 35.26 -1.63 40.14
C PRO A 823 36.01 -2.80 39.50
N ALA A 824 35.32 -3.79 38.91
CA ALA A 824 35.94 -4.93 38.22
C ALA A 824 36.60 -4.54 36.89
N GLU A 825 36.35 -3.33 36.37
CA GLU A 825 36.92 -2.83 35.12
C GLU A 825 38.45 -2.72 35.20
N LYS A 826 39.01 -2.36 36.36
CA LYS A 826 40.47 -2.31 36.53
C LYS A 826 41.13 -3.66 36.27
N GLN A 827 40.60 -4.72 36.88
CA GLN A 827 41.08 -6.09 36.68
C GLN A 827 40.90 -6.54 35.23
N SER A 828 39.80 -6.13 34.59
CA SER A 828 39.53 -6.46 33.19
C SER A 828 40.52 -5.77 32.23
N ILE A 829 40.93 -4.53 32.52
CA ILE A 829 41.97 -3.81 31.76
C ILE A 829 43.33 -4.51 31.95
N ASP A 830 43.72 -4.78 33.20
CA ASP A 830 45.00 -5.42 33.52
C ASP A 830 45.12 -6.80 32.85
N ALA A 831 44.02 -7.56 32.77
CA ALA A 831 43.96 -8.85 32.08
C ALA A 831 44.22 -8.72 30.56
N ILE A 832 43.67 -7.70 29.91
CA ILE A 832 43.93 -7.43 28.48
C ILE A 832 45.40 -7.05 28.29
N VAL A 833 45.96 -6.18 29.15
CA VAL A 833 47.37 -5.76 29.09
C VAL A 833 48.31 -6.95 29.29
N ALA A 834 47.98 -7.89 30.17
CA ALA A 834 48.78 -9.10 30.41
C ALA A 834 48.70 -10.13 29.27
N ALA A 835 47.64 -10.11 28.45
CA ALA A 835 47.46 -11.09 27.38
C ALA A 835 48.55 -10.99 26.30
N ASN A 836 49.07 -12.15 25.85
CA ASN A 836 50.00 -12.25 24.73
C ASN A 836 49.32 -12.94 23.54
N PHE A 837 49.16 -12.19 22.46
CA PHE A 837 48.53 -12.67 21.23
C PHE A 837 49.54 -13.10 20.16
N GLN A 838 50.85 -12.88 20.38
CA GLN A 838 51.89 -13.27 19.43
C GLN A 838 52.15 -14.79 19.49
N PHE A 839 52.37 -15.39 18.31
CA PHE A 839 52.67 -16.82 18.13
C PHE A 839 54.17 -17.06 18.04
#